data_AF-A0A7S8HVV5-F1
#
_entry.id   AF-A0A7S8HVV5-F1
#
_cell.length_a   1.000
_cell.length_b   1.000
_cell.length_c   1.000
_cell.angle_alpha   90.00
_cell.angle_beta   90.00
_cell.angle_gamma   90.00
#
_symmetry.space_group_name_H-M   'P 1'
#
loop_
_entity.id
_entity.type
_entity.pdbx_description
1 polymer ?
#
loop_
_entity_poly.entity_id
_entity_poly.type
_entity_poly.pdbx_seq_one_letter_code
_entity_poly.pdbx_strand_id
1 'polypeptide(L)'
;MVGYAALAFAWLACPASASYAFYVGKNLTQDGSVMVGGTGEEVSSHWLQLFPARDHPPNSTITVGVTKDATFPGELIQIPQVNHTFRYMSMEYSDFEGFPAPLTNGGLNEKGVTVRDVWADNRDELLEMTPNPQRGVQYSDFARIVMERASNAREGVKIIGDLMAKYGEATYGGNSHLIADKDEGWVVWEMAGGQKLWAAQRLGPNDVKVLYPGYIEDFPTDFKDNPDYAGSDNIVSFAVEQGWWNKTSGKPFNIFDIYGPQGPRYKARDGGYKFMSQAALENATLEMVPLTEAKMMQRVRDPRIADDEAGYGQVVSLHDGIDRDMLRIWNAPATSVAAPFVPWWLGVQSVPPEFGQHRYLTTGASSSFLNPDYQLQEASEFAGRIFKRVLYYMCSEPNEYHPIVTEMFEQFENASRVQVEGWVEKTALTMIQQGERKAAQSLLTYYSHTRAAEALEIGHTLNNAMDGYINGNNFRNPASQFRQTRRRQYVNIGFQSTDTEPAPANMSKRTWSEAENGEQQFPPMISRKVKACTACRRQKIKCLIDDNGPPCRRCAEKGLCCVLGKSLQTILDEKSQLSQDVAQDLEQMHNFLKQVAGKLDLELPPLRSFITPAEGPKDESPSQSNKGHHIPSRDNSPKPMPEDDDLPYAPIHSLYTLTKLRALRSPDDIDSQQHQGNDDIITRRLVSLPDAERLFEFYKKRLDPYIYLIGCPYESMQALRQKSQFLLVAVLTVAALHDPTADHLYPICSSEFRRLFETSIFERRLSRDYLRALCIGCYWLSDLSWMLSGHAIRRAAEFDLHNSYDRAIEKSSQEDAECARIWYILCVCDQQLATQYGRPSIVQEDASTQGAIDFLRSAISNEEDRRLLSQATVVSILRSIRELFSSNKGKPIPRLHLNHISHFRLQLDQWFAFWTDQVQEKWPGIGGFPRKGIVLHYNFAQLYLYSHVFRGISKDDHIPHYFLDCALNGITAATTIIDKFLHDPDITQGIVGMPSYVHSMTAFASMFLTKVAIKYHDLIARDKVYDLITGLVQQFRSQPAGKWHLAGLMASGLERMAQTLKPDVPVDMGPPLGVGMDQSVDAGISGVDNFFPDLPGDFFFNYDMSFEMPAT
;
A
#
# COMPACT_ATOMS: atom_id res chain seq x y z
N MET A 1 -48.11 -16.31 16.26
CA MET A 1 -47.25 -16.92 15.21
C MET A 1 -46.83 -15.80 14.30
N VAL A 2 -45.69 -15.20 14.63
CA VAL A 2 -45.12 -14.00 14.00
C VAL A 2 -43.84 -14.46 13.32
N GLY A 3 -43.82 -14.43 11.98
CA GLY A 3 -42.70 -14.89 11.16
C GLY A 3 -41.76 -13.74 10.87
N TYR A 4 -40.53 -13.87 11.37
CA TYR A 4 -39.41 -12.95 11.17
C TYR A 4 -38.90 -13.01 9.72
N ALA A 5 -38.76 -11.85 9.07
CA ALA A 5 -38.00 -11.69 7.84
C ALA A 5 -36.71 -10.93 8.18
N ALA A 6 -35.59 -11.65 8.22
CA ALA A 6 -34.25 -11.09 8.37
C ALA A 6 -33.80 -10.54 7.00
N LEU A 7 -33.56 -9.24 6.94
CA LEU A 7 -32.96 -8.54 5.79
C LEU A 7 -31.45 -8.69 5.89
N ALA A 8 -30.84 -9.44 4.96
CA ALA A 8 -29.40 -9.62 4.87
C ALA A 8 -28.72 -8.32 4.39
N PHE A 9 -28.13 -7.60 5.33
CA PHE A 9 -27.20 -6.50 5.09
C PHE A 9 -25.81 -7.08 4.79
N ALA A 10 -25.43 -7.19 3.51
CA ALA A 10 -24.05 -7.53 3.15
C ALA A 10 -23.16 -6.27 3.25
N TRP A 11 -22.74 -5.94 4.48
CA TRP A 11 -21.64 -5.02 4.73
C TRP A 11 -20.33 -5.72 4.41
N LEU A 12 -19.62 -5.28 3.38
CA LEU A 12 -18.17 -5.55 3.28
C LEU A 12 -17.47 -4.59 4.24
N ALA A 13 -17.55 -4.90 5.55
CA ALA A 13 -16.58 -4.38 6.50
C ALA A 13 -15.21 -4.92 6.08
N CYS A 14 -14.32 -4.03 5.66
CA CYS A 14 -12.90 -4.36 5.60
C CYS A 14 -12.46 -4.58 7.05
N PRO A 15 -11.85 -5.70 7.45
CA PRO A 15 -11.32 -5.82 8.80
C PRO A 15 -10.25 -4.73 8.98
N ALA A 16 -10.49 -3.79 9.90
CA ALA A 16 -9.49 -2.84 10.33
C ALA A 16 -8.37 -3.60 11.08
N SER A 17 -7.11 -3.33 10.73
CA SER A 17 -5.93 -3.65 11.56
C SER A 17 -5.80 -2.60 12.69
N ALA A 18 -4.94 -2.82 13.68
CA ALA A 18 -5.37 -3.25 15.00
C ALA A 18 -4.40 -2.75 16.11
N SER A 19 -4.82 -2.04 17.18
CA SER A 19 -3.92 -1.59 18.26
C SER A 19 -3.44 -2.74 19.18
N TYR A 20 -2.25 -2.67 19.80
CA TYR A 20 -1.83 -3.68 20.82
C TYR A 20 -1.39 -3.07 22.13
N ALA A 21 -1.55 -3.84 23.20
CA ALA A 21 -1.08 -3.49 24.53
C ALA A 21 -0.45 -4.69 25.27
N PHE A 22 0.60 -4.39 26.03
CA PHE A 22 1.27 -5.26 26.97
C PHE A 22 1.00 -4.76 28.38
N TYR A 23 0.66 -5.68 29.27
CA TYR A 23 0.65 -5.48 30.71
C TYR A 23 1.65 -6.44 31.35
N VAL A 24 2.45 -5.93 32.28
CA VAL A 24 3.36 -6.74 33.11
C VAL A 24 3.22 -6.33 34.57
N GLY A 25 2.83 -7.29 35.40
CA GLY A 25 2.62 -7.10 36.82
C GLY A 25 3.90 -6.80 37.59
N LYS A 26 3.76 -6.06 38.69
CA LYS A 26 4.87 -5.52 39.48
C LYS A 26 5.86 -6.52 40.07
N ASN A 27 5.49 -7.78 40.26
CA ASN A 27 6.43 -8.79 40.75
C ASN A 27 7.36 -9.32 39.64
N LEU A 28 7.07 -9.00 38.38
CA LEU A 28 7.83 -9.43 37.21
C LEU A 28 8.75 -8.34 36.65
N THR A 29 8.77 -7.15 37.25
CA THR A 29 9.61 -6.03 36.86
C THR A 29 10.78 -5.84 37.83
N GLN A 30 11.89 -5.30 37.35
CA GLN A 30 13.13 -5.19 38.14
C GLN A 30 12.98 -4.20 39.30
N ASP A 31 12.18 -3.16 39.13
CA ASP A 31 12.02 -2.06 40.07
C ASP A 31 10.69 -2.08 40.83
N GLY A 32 9.87 -3.12 40.64
CA GLY A 32 8.58 -3.27 41.31
C GLY A 32 7.47 -2.38 40.75
N SER A 33 7.64 -1.82 39.56
CA SER A 33 6.58 -1.07 38.86
C SER A 33 5.61 -1.98 38.12
N VAL A 34 4.35 -1.56 37.99
CA VAL A 34 3.47 -2.10 36.94
C VAL A 34 3.89 -1.46 35.62
N MET A 35 4.13 -2.26 34.58
CA MET A 35 4.53 -1.75 33.26
C MET A 35 3.41 -1.96 32.24
N VAL A 36 3.12 -0.91 31.48
CA VAL A 36 2.21 -0.93 30.33
C VAL A 36 2.93 -0.40 29.11
N GLY A 37 2.73 -1.03 27.96
CA GLY A 37 3.27 -0.54 26.69
C GLY A 37 2.44 -0.99 25.50
N GLY A 38 2.62 -0.36 24.34
CA GLY A 38 1.80 -0.65 23.16
C GLY A 38 1.85 0.42 22.09
N THR A 39 1.00 0.28 21.08
CA THR A 39 0.81 1.22 19.96
C THR A 39 -0.67 1.39 19.65
N GLY A 40 -1.06 2.52 19.04
CA GLY A 40 -2.29 2.61 18.25
C GLY A 40 -1.96 2.32 16.77
N GLU A 41 -2.85 1.65 16.03
CA GLU A 41 -2.60 1.28 14.61
C GLU A 41 -3.56 1.98 13.62
N GLU A 42 -3.99 3.20 13.96
CA GLU A 42 -4.98 3.94 13.19
C GLU A 42 -4.35 4.58 11.95
N VAL A 43 -5.02 4.51 10.79
CA VAL A 43 -4.54 5.03 9.49
C VAL A 43 -4.58 6.56 9.37
N SER A 44 -4.36 7.28 10.47
CA SER A 44 -4.41 8.74 10.56
C SER A 44 -3.13 9.31 11.18
N SER A 45 -3.12 10.61 11.48
CA SER A 45 -1.93 11.26 12.03
C SER A 45 -2.02 11.38 13.54
N HIS A 46 -0.95 10.99 14.23
CA HIS A 46 -0.86 11.02 15.69
C HIS A 46 0.02 12.17 16.21
N TRP A 47 -0.35 12.78 17.33
CA TRP A 47 0.46 13.81 17.97
C TRP A 47 0.41 13.70 19.49
N LEU A 48 1.47 14.16 20.14
CA LEU A 48 1.54 14.21 21.59
C LEU A 48 0.81 15.45 22.09
N GLN A 49 -0.06 15.26 23.08
CA GLN A 49 -0.78 16.36 23.69
C GLN A 49 -0.80 16.24 25.21
N LEU A 50 -0.55 17.37 25.87
CA LEU A 50 -0.75 17.55 27.31
C LEU A 50 -2.05 18.30 27.56
N PHE A 51 -2.97 17.66 28.27
CA PHE A 51 -4.25 18.23 28.66
C PHE A 51 -4.17 18.72 30.11
N PRO A 52 -4.39 20.01 30.38
CA PRO A 52 -4.35 20.54 31.75
C PRO A 52 -5.56 20.07 32.55
N ALA A 53 -5.39 19.98 33.88
CA ALA A 53 -6.51 19.84 34.80
C ALA A 53 -7.44 21.06 34.69
N ARG A 54 -8.75 20.85 34.80
CA ARG A 54 -9.75 21.92 34.65
C ARG A 54 -10.87 21.79 35.66
N ASP A 55 -11.28 22.94 36.20
CA ASP A 55 -12.53 23.06 36.93
C ASP A 55 -13.67 23.43 35.97
N HIS A 56 -14.82 22.80 36.16
CA HIS A 56 -16.01 22.97 35.33
C HIS A 56 -17.17 23.53 36.18
N PRO A 57 -17.94 24.50 35.66
CA PRO A 57 -19.16 24.98 36.33
C PRO A 57 -20.16 23.84 36.59
N PRO A 58 -21.01 23.96 37.63
CA PRO A 58 -22.10 23.01 37.86
C PRO A 58 -22.99 22.86 36.61
N ASN A 59 -23.45 21.63 36.36
CA ASN A 59 -24.27 21.25 35.20
C ASN A 59 -23.58 21.37 33.82
N SER A 60 -22.25 21.51 33.78
CA SER A 60 -21.50 21.40 32.53
C SER A 60 -21.73 20.03 31.88
N THR A 61 -21.71 19.98 30.55
CA THR A 61 -21.83 18.75 29.78
C THR A 61 -20.65 18.57 28.82
N ILE A 62 -20.44 17.34 28.39
CA ILE A 62 -19.57 16.98 27.27
C ILE A 62 -20.40 16.27 26.20
N THR A 63 -20.02 16.49 24.95
CA THR A 63 -20.53 15.76 23.79
C THR A 63 -19.80 14.42 23.68
N VAL A 64 -20.53 13.35 23.44
CA VAL A 64 -20.00 11.98 23.21
C VAL A 64 -20.77 11.26 22.11
N GLY A 65 -20.19 10.18 21.59
CA GLY A 65 -20.81 9.29 20.61
C GLY A 65 -20.33 9.54 19.17
N VAL A 66 -21.13 9.14 18.19
CA VAL A 66 -20.76 9.18 16.76
C VAL A 66 -21.77 9.98 15.92
N THR A 67 -21.40 10.28 14.67
CA THR A 67 -22.28 10.96 13.71
C THR A 67 -22.90 9.96 12.72
N LYS A 68 -23.74 10.46 11.82
CA LYS A 68 -24.28 9.70 10.69
C LYS A 68 -23.21 9.21 9.69
N ASP A 69 -22.01 9.78 9.76
CA ASP A 69 -20.90 9.49 8.84
C ASP A 69 -20.03 8.32 9.35
N ALA A 70 -20.27 7.84 10.57
CA ALA A 70 -19.57 6.70 11.14
C ALA A 70 -19.99 5.38 10.48
N THR A 71 -19.09 4.40 10.51
CA THR A 71 -19.33 3.04 9.99
C THR A 71 -20.59 2.43 10.56
N PHE A 72 -20.90 2.62 11.85
CA PHE A 72 -22.27 2.40 12.34
C PHE A 72 -22.90 3.78 12.58
N PRO A 73 -23.83 4.25 11.73
CA PRO A 73 -24.37 5.60 11.85
C PRO A 73 -25.02 5.83 13.21
N GLY A 74 -24.77 7.00 13.81
CA GLY A 74 -25.32 7.35 15.12
C GLY A 74 -25.55 8.84 15.34
N GLU A 75 -25.90 9.16 16.58
CA GLU A 75 -26.19 10.52 17.02
C GLU A 75 -25.38 10.90 18.26
N LEU A 76 -24.80 12.10 18.22
CA LEU A 76 -24.11 12.71 19.35
C LEU A 76 -25.08 12.98 20.51
N ILE A 77 -24.64 12.70 21.73
CA ILE A 77 -25.39 12.97 22.96
C ILE A 77 -24.60 13.85 23.93
N GLN A 78 -25.31 14.53 24.82
CA GLN A 78 -24.72 15.30 25.91
C GLN A 78 -24.77 14.50 27.21
N ILE A 79 -23.63 14.35 27.88
CA ILE A 79 -23.55 13.73 29.21
C ILE A 79 -22.96 14.71 30.23
N PRO A 80 -23.28 14.60 31.52
CA PRO A 80 -22.72 15.47 32.55
C PRO A 80 -21.19 15.39 32.61
N GLN A 81 -20.55 16.55 32.77
CA GLN A 81 -19.14 16.66 33.11
C GLN A 81 -18.97 16.74 34.63
N VAL A 82 -17.85 16.23 35.15
CA VAL A 82 -17.48 16.35 36.57
C VAL A 82 -16.96 17.76 36.87
N ASN A 83 -17.06 18.19 38.13
CA ASN A 83 -16.60 19.52 38.55
C ASN A 83 -15.10 19.73 38.35
N HIS A 84 -14.29 18.67 38.38
CA HIS A 84 -12.84 18.74 38.21
C HIS A 84 -12.36 17.57 37.37
N THR A 85 -11.60 17.86 36.32
CA THR A 85 -10.90 16.86 35.49
C THR A 85 -9.40 16.90 35.76
N PHE A 86 -8.78 15.73 35.73
CA PHE A 86 -7.35 15.57 35.94
C PHE A 86 -6.53 15.98 34.73
N ARG A 87 -5.30 16.43 34.97
CA ARG A 87 -4.27 16.58 33.94
C ARG A 87 -3.90 15.21 33.39
N TYR A 88 -3.71 15.10 32.08
CA TYR A 88 -3.20 13.89 31.45
C TYR A 88 -2.41 14.17 30.17
N MET A 89 -1.62 13.20 29.74
CA MET A 89 -0.89 13.21 28.47
C MET A 89 -1.30 12.02 27.63
N SER A 90 -1.47 12.23 26.33
CA SER A 90 -1.97 11.24 25.38
C SER A 90 -1.36 11.44 23.99
N MET A 91 -1.37 10.37 23.19
CA MET A 91 -1.18 10.46 21.74
C MET A 91 -2.57 10.51 21.09
N GLU A 92 -2.95 11.70 20.63
CA GLU A 92 -4.24 11.95 19.96
C GLU A 92 -4.11 11.71 18.46
N TYR A 93 -5.23 11.46 17.77
CA TYR A 93 -5.24 11.23 16.33
C TYR A 93 -6.48 11.77 15.63
N SER A 94 -6.41 11.84 14.30
CA SER A 94 -7.28 12.73 13.51
C SER A 94 -8.45 12.08 12.80
N ASP A 95 -8.49 10.75 12.66
CA ASP A 95 -9.58 10.06 11.96
C ASP A 95 -9.57 8.55 12.25
N PHE A 96 -10.77 7.97 12.40
CA PHE A 96 -11.01 6.53 12.40
C PHE A 96 -12.50 6.24 12.22
N GLU A 97 -12.87 5.39 11.26
CA GLU A 97 -14.24 4.89 11.02
C GLU A 97 -15.35 5.97 10.99
N GLY A 98 -15.02 7.22 10.63
CA GLY A 98 -15.95 8.36 10.59
C GLY A 98 -16.30 8.95 11.97
N PHE A 99 -15.51 8.66 13.00
CA PHE A 99 -15.74 9.13 14.37
C PHE A 99 -15.30 10.60 14.55
N PRO A 100 -15.92 11.37 15.47
CA PRO A 100 -15.58 12.78 15.67
C PRO A 100 -14.14 12.97 16.18
N ALA A 101 -13.29 13.54 15.34
CA ALA A 101 -11.92 13.89 15.70
C ALA A 101 -11.82 15.16 16.57
N PRO A 102 -10.76 15.33 17.39
CA PRO A 102 -9.68 14.36 17.63
C PRO A 102 -10.10 13.22 18.56
N LEU A 103 -9.42 12.08 18.42
CA LEU A 103 -9.69 10.86 19.18
C LEU A 103 -8.54 10.55 20.16
N THR A 104 -8.88 10.01 21.32
CA THR A 104 -7.97 9.68 22.43
C THR A 104 -7.86 8.17 22.59
N ASN A 105 -6.67 7.58 22.38
CA ASN A 105 -6.43 6.12 22.55
C ASN A 105 -5.88 5.72 23.92
N GLY A 106 -5.76 6.69 24.82
CA GLY A 106 -5.20 6.50 26.15
C GLY A 106 -3.82 7.12 26.31
N GLY A 107 -3.28 7.02 27.53
CA GLY A 107 -2.10 7.77 27.95
C GLY A 107 -1.84 7.63 29.45
N LEU A 108 -1.31 8.67 30.10
CA LEU A 108 -1.09 8.70 31.56
C LEU A 108 -1.68 9.94 32.23
N ASN A 109 -2.46 9.78 33.31
CA ASN A 109 -3.06 10.88 34.06
C ASN A 109 -2.29 11.21 35.36
N GLU A 110 -2.58 12.37 35.96
CA GLU A 110 -1.86 12.85 37.16
C GLU A 110 -2.08 12.03 38.44
N LYS A 111 -2.96 11.02 38.37
CA LYS A 111 -3.21 10.05 39.44
C LYS A 111 -2.45 8.75 39.25
N GLY A 112 -1.67 8.62 38.18
CA GLY A 112 -0.94 7.39 37.87
C GLY A 112 -1.83 6.31 37.27
N VAL A 113 -2.94 6.69 36.64
CA VAL A 113 -3.77 5.77 35.84
C VAL A 113 -3.35 5.88 34.39
N THR A 114 -3.04 4.75 33.78
CA THR A 114 -2.80 4.62 32.35
C THR A 114 -3.93 3.86 31.68
N VAL A 115 -4.24 4.25 30.45
CA VAL A 115 -5.22 3.58 29.59
C VAL A 115 -4.55 3.27 28.27
N ARG A 116 -4.82 2.07 27.74
CA ARG A 116 -4.55 1.70 26.36
C ARG A 116 -5.84 1.17 25.75
N ASP A 117 -6.28 1.83 24.69
CA ASP A 117 -7.30 1.33 23.79
C ASP A 117 -6.77 0.15 22.96
N VAL A 118 -7.57 -0.92 22.84
CA VAL A 118 -7.24 -2.13 22.07
C VAL A 118 -8.49 -2.66 21.37
N TRP A 119 -8.46 -2.72 20.03
CA TRP A 119 -9.60 -3.25 19.27
C TRP A 119 -9.98 -4.67 19.71
N ALA A 120 -11.28 -4.96 19.71
CA ALA A 120 -11.81 -6.26 20.11
C ALA A 120 -13.16 -6.54 19.43
N ASP A 121 -13.10 -7.18 18.27
CA ASP A 121 -14.28 -7.47 17.45
C ASP A 121 -15.31 -8.32 18.20
N ASN A 122 -16.59 -8.01 18.00
CA ASN A 122 -17.69 -8.84 18.46
C ASN A 122 -18.18 -9.78 17.35
N ARG A 123 -18.99 -10.77 17.75
CA ARG A 123 -19.72 -11.63 16.81
C ARG A 123 -20.68 -10.84 15.93
N ASP A 124 -20.85 -11.30 14.69
CA ASP A 124 -21.72 -10.68 13.69
C ASP A 124 -23.15 -10.44 14.21
N GLU A 125 -23.70 -11.35 15.03
CA GLU A 125 -25.04 -11.20 15.59
C GLU A 125 -25.17 -9.97 16.51
N LEU A 126 -24.12 -9.59 17.24
CA LEU A 126 -24.13 -8.34 18.01
C LEU A 126 -24.04 -7.11 17.10
N LEU A 127 -23.29 -7.20 15.99
CA LEU A 127 -23.19 -6.13 15.01
C LEU A 127 -24.56 -5.88 14.35
N GLU A 128 -25.26 -6.95 13.96
CA GLU A 128 -26.62 -6.89 13.41
C GLU A 128 -27.65 -6.32 14.40
N MET A 129 -27.45 -6.55 15.71
CA MET A 129 -28.31 -5.98 16.76
C MET A 129 -28.03 -4.51 17.05
N THR A 130 -26.96 -3.92 16.51
CA THR A 130 -26.55 -2.56 16.83
C THR A 130 -27.61 -1.56 16.33
N PRO A 131 -28.14 -0.67 17.19
CA PRO A 131 -29.16 0.29 16.77
C PRO A 131 -28.69 1.21 15.65
N ASN A 132 -29.60 1.59 14.74
CA ASN A 132 -29.34 2.59 13.70
C ASN A 132 -30.48 3.63 13.68
N PRO A 133 -30.24 4.88 14.11
CA PRO A 133 -28.96 5.39 14.59
C PRO A 133 -28.59 4.85 15.98
N GLN A 134 -27.32 4.57 16.22
CA GLN A 134 -26.82 4.24 17.56
C GLN A 134 -26.63 5.49 18.42
N ARG A 135 -26.71 5.29 19.74
CA ARG A 135 -26.47 6.31 20.76
C ARG A 135 -25.70 5.68 21.90
N GLY A 136 -24.69 6.37 22.40
CA GLY A 136 -23.85 5.88 23.48
C GLY A 136 -22.53 6.62 23.57
N VAL A 137 -21.67 6.15 24.46
CA VAL A 137 -20.28 6.61 24.59
C VAL A 137 -19.42 5.76 23.66
N GLN A 138 -18.54 6.37 22.87
CA GLN A 138 -17.63 5.63 21.99
C GLN A 138 -16.30 5.33 22.69
N TYR A 139 -15.50 4.39 22.17
CA TYR A 139 -14.25 3.92 22.78
C TYR A 139 -13.27 5.02 23.22
N SER A 140 -12.95 5.97 22.34
CA SER A 140 -12.09 7.11 22.60
C SER A 140 -12.69 8.08 23.64
N ASP A 141 -14.02 8.18 23.72
CA ASP A 141 -14.68 8.90 24.82
C ASP A 141 -14.52 8.16 26.15
N PHE A 142 -14.60 6.82 26.18
CA PHE A 142 -14.33 6.04 27.39
C PHE A 142 -12.89 6.25 27.86
N ALA A 143 -11.91 6.10 26.98
CA ALA A 143 -10.51 6.34 27.28
C ALA A 143 -10.30 7.76 27.83
N ARG A 144 -10.79 8.78 27.12
CA ARG A 144 -10.72 10.19 27.56
C ARG A 144 -11.36 10.40 28.92
N ILE A 145 -12.56 9.88 29.16
CA ILE A 145 -13.28 10.08 30.41
C ILE A 145 -12.59 9.37 31.59
N VAL A 146 -12.02 8.17 31.38
CA VAL A 146 -11.21 7.49 32.40
C VAL A 146 -9.99 8.34 32.74
N MET A 147 -9.28 8.84 31.73
CA MET A 147 -8.11 9.70 31.90
C MET A 147 -8.44 11.00 32.65
N GLU A 148 -9.58 11.62 32.33
CA GLU A 148 -10.09 12.84 32.98
C GLU A 148 -10.52 12.61 34.44
N ARG A 149 -10.93 11.40 34.84
CA ARG A 149 -11.73 11.21 36.08
C ARG A 149 -11.24 10.10 37.04
N ALA A 150 -10.48 9.12 36.58
CA ALA A 150 -10.09 7.97 37.40
C ALA A 150 -8.86 8.27 38.27
N SER A 151 -8.90 7.86 39.53
CA SER A 151 -7.78 7.96 40.48
C SER A 151 -7.05 6.63 40.70
N ASN A 152 -7.59 5.52 40.20
CA ASN A 152 -6.99 4.19 40.16
C ASN A 152 -7.63 3.36 39.04
N ALA A 153 -7.04 2.22 38.69
CA ALA A 153 -7.47 1.39 37.57
C ALA A 153 -8.89 0.85 37.76
N ARG A 154 -9.21 0.38 38.98
CA ARG A 154 -10.54 -0.13 39.34
C ARG A 154 -11.63 0.94 39.23
N GLU A 155 -11.33 2.17 39.61
CA GLU A 155 -12.23 3.31 39.40
C GLU A 155 -12.46 3.57 37.91
N GLY A 156 -11.43 3.39 37.07
CA GLY A 156 -11.57 3.40 35.61
C GLY A 156 -12.58 2.38 35.11
N VAL A 157 -12.48 1.12 35.56
CA VAL A 157 -13.46 0.06 35.24
C VAL A 157 -14.87 0.45 35.68
N LYS A 158 -15.01 1.01 36.89
CA LYS A 158 -16.30 1.47 37.40
C LYS A 158 -16.89 2.61 36.55
N ILE A 159 -16.07 3.57 36.12
CA ILE A 159 -16.50 4.68 35.26
C ILE A 159 -17.06 4.14 33.94
N ILE A 160 -16.34 3.23 33.28
CA ILE A 160 -16.81 2.60 32.03
C ILE A 160 -18.13 1.85 32.30
N GLY A 161 -18.19 1.02 33.35
CA GLY A 161 -19.38 0.27 33.70
C GLY A 161 -20.61 1.15 33.99
N ASP A 162 -20.44 2.27 34.70
CA ASP A 162 -21.51 3.22 35.00
C ASP A 162 -22.00 3.93 33.72
N LEU A 163 -21.08 4.31 32.83
CA LEU A 163 -21.39 4.93 31.54
C LEU A 163 -22.10 3.95 30.60
N MET A 164 -21.63 2.70 30.53
CA MET A 164 -22.29 1.61 29.80
C MET A 164 -23.71 1.38 30.31
N ALA A 165 -23.89 1.25 31.62
CA ALA A 165 -25.21 1.05 32.22
C ALA A 165 -26.16 2.21 31.92
N LYS A 166 -25.67 3.45 31.92
CA LYS A 166 -26.50 4.65 31.75
C LYS A 166 -26.78 4.96 30.27
N TYR A 167 -25.74 5.01 29.45
CA TYR A 167 -25.78 5.54 28.08
C TYR A 167 -25.58 4.47 27.00
N GLY A 168 -24.96 3.32 27.33
CA GLY A 168 -24.55 2.32 26.35
C GLY A 168 -23.32 2.74 25.55
N GLU A 169 -22.97 1.93 24.56
CA GLU A 169 -21.83 2.12 23.66
C GLU A 169 -22.29 2.66 22.30
N ALA A 170 -21.48 3.54 21.69
CA ALA A 170 -21.48 3.77 20.26
C ALA A 170 -20.24 3.10 19.65
N THR A 171 -20.45 2.06 18.85
CA THR A 171 -19.44 1.09 18.45
C THR A 171 -19.06 1.19 16.97
N TYR A 172 -17.89 0.64 16.61
CA TYR A 172 -17.50 0.36 15.23
C TYR A 172 -17.41 -1.15 14.94
N GLY A 173 -17.71 -2.00 15.93
CA GLY A 173 -17.43 -3.45 15.84
C GLY A 173 -17.16 -4.14 17.17
N GLY A 174 -17.03 -3.38 18.25
CA GLY A 174 -16.56 -3.81 19.57
C GLY A 174 -15.18 -3.24 19.88
N ASN A 175 -14.89 -3.05 21.17
CA ASN A 175 -13.60 -2.53 21.62
C ASN A 175 -13.22 -3.03 23.02
N SER A 176 -11.96 -2.89 23.41
CA SER A 176 -11.51 -3.12 24.77
C SER A 176 -10.52 -2.07 25.26
N HIS A 177 -10.43 -1.91 26.58
CA HIS A 177 -9.45 -1.05 27.23
C HIS A 177 -8.60 -1.85 28.22
N LEU A 178 -7.29 -1.65 28.16
CA LEU A 178 -6.38 -1.98 29.26
C LEU A 178 -6.20 -0.74 30.14
N ILE A 179 -6.64 -0.83 31.39
CA ILE A 179 -6.51 0.23 32.39
C ILE A 179 -5.56 -0.27 33.48
N ALA A 180 -4.53 0.47 33.82
CA ALA A 180 -3.61 0.09 34.90
C ALA A 180 -3.23 1.25 35.80
N ASP A 181 -2.84 0.92 37.03
CA ASP A 181 -2.21 1.80 37.99
C ASP A 181 -0.97 1.11 38.58
N LYS A 182 -0.39 1.69 39.63
CA LYS A 182 0.78 1.13 40.34
C LYS A 182 0.56 -0.25 40.98
N ASP A 183 -0.69 -0.70 41.15
CA ASP A 183 -1.04 -1.90 41.89
C ASP A 183 -1.56 -3.03 41.01
N GLU A 184 -2.35 -2.70 39.99
CA GLU A 184 -3.06 -3.68 39.16
C GLU A 184 -3.36 -3.18 37.75
N GLY A 185 -3.68 -4.12 36.86
CA GLY A 185 -4.27 -3.86 35.54
C GLY A 185 -5.68 -4.42 35.43
N TRP A 186 -6.40 -3.98 34.41
CA TRP A 186 -7.76 -4.43 34.08
C TRP A 186 -7.95 -4.44 32.58
N VAL A 187 -8.44 -5.55 32.04
CA VAL A 187 -9.02 -5.60 30.69
C VAL A 187 -10.51 -5.34 30.83
N VAL A 188 -11.04 -4.37 30.10
CA VAL A 188 -12.48 -4.07 30.01
C VAL A 188 -12.89 -4.25 28.56
N TRP A 189 -13.87 -5.11 28.28
CA TRP A 189 -14.39 -5.35 26.95
C TRP A 189 -15.82 -4.83 26.86
N GLU A 190 -16.02 -3.79 26.04
CA GLU A 190 -17.32 -3.21 25.69
C GLU A 190 -17.87 -3.90 24.43
N MET A 191 -19.15 -4.29 24.47
CA MET A 191 -19.76 -5.10 23.41
C MET A 191 -20.92 -4.36 22.72
N ALA A 192 -20.90 -4.47 21.39
CA ALA A 192 -21.91 -3.99 20.45
C ALA A 192 -23.32 -4.58 20.69
N GLY A 193 -24.29 -4.15 19.88
CA GLY A 193 -25.67 -4.70 19.90
C GLY A 193 -26.67 -3.91 20.75
N GLY A 194 -26.27 -2.79 21.35
CA GLY A 194 -27.17 -1.91 22.09
C GLY A 194 -27.73 -2.49 23.40
N GLN A 195 -27.17 -3.62 23.86
CA GLN A 195 -27.63 -4.35 25.06
C GLN A 195 -26.87 -3.96 26.34
N LYS A 196 -25.98 -2.95 26.25
CA LYS A 196 -25.14 -2.45 27.35
C LYS A 196 -24.28 -3.54 27.99
N LEU A 197 -23.81 -4.47 27.16
CA LEU A 197 -23.00 -5.61 27.58
C LEU A 197 -21.55 -5.17 27.73
N TRP A 198 -20.94 -5.54 28.85
CA TRP A 198 -19.51 -5.37 29.07
C TRP A 198 -19.02 -6.39 30.09
N ALA A 199 -17.74 -6.72 30.03
CA ALA A 199 -17.06 -7.57 31.00
C ALA A 199 -15.67 -7.04 31.29
N ALA A 200 -15.16 -7.28 32.50
CA ALA A 200 -13.83 -6.88 32.90
C ALA A 200 -13.13 -7.94 33.75
N GLN A 201 -11.83 -8.08 33.53
CA GLN A 201 -10.95 -9.00 34.23
C GLN A 201 -9.75 -8.25 34.79
N ARG A 202 -9.45 -8.46 36.06
CA ARG A 202 -8.27 -7.94 36.74
C ARG A 202 -7.02 -8.71 36.33
N LEU A 203 -5.92 -7.98 36.17
CA LEU A 203 -4.57 -8.47 35.95
C LEU A 203 -3.75 -8.19 37.22
N GLY A 204 -3.23 -9.24 37.82
CA GLY A 204 -2.52 -9.25 39.08
C GLY A 204 -1.03 -8.91 38.95
N PRO A 205 -0.29 -8.98 40.08
CA PRO A 205 1.12 -8.59 40.13
C PRO A 205 2.07 -9.60 39.47
N ASN A 206 1.60 -10.81 39.14
CA ASN A 206 2.40 -11.86 38.49
C ASN A 206 1.95 -12.14 37.05
N ASP A 207 1.08 -11.30 36.50
CA ASP A 207 0.49 -11.55 35.18
C ASP A 207 1.28 -10.84 34.09
N VAL A 208 1.42 -11.52 32.95
CA VAL A 208 1.75 -10.92 31.67
C VAL A 208 0.54 -11.11 30.77
N LYS A 209 0.05 -10.01 30.19
CA LYS A 209 -1.07 -10.03 29.26
C LYS A 209 -0.70 -9.27 28.01
N VAL A 210 -0.97 -9.86 26.85
CA VAL A 210 -0.86 -9.17 25.56
C VAL A 210 -2.22 -9.15 24.90
N LEU A 211 -2.74 -7.96 24.65
CA LEU A 211 -4.01 -7.75 23.97
C LEU A 211 -3.73 -7.40 22.51
N TYR A 212 -4.11 -8.30 21.61
CA TYR A 212 -3.95 -8.15 20.16
C TYR A 212 -4.81 -9.17 19.36
N PRO A 213 -6.17 -9.12 19.37
CA PRO A 213 -7.09 -8.15 19.95
C PRO A 213 -7.26 -8.32 21.45
N GLY A 214 -8.08 -7.44 22.03
CA GLY A 214 -8.62 -7.60 23.37
C GLY A 214 -9.37 -8.92 23.54
N TYR A 215 -9.17 -9.57 24.68
CA TYR A 215 -9.87 -10.80 25.00
C TYR A 215 -9.99 -11.02 26.51
N ILE A 216 -11.11 -11.61 26.91
CA ILE A 216 -11.34 -12.22 28.23
C ILE A 216 -11.77 -13.66 27.95
N GLU A 217 -11.16 -14.62 28.64
CA GLU A 217 -11.51 -16.03 28.50
C GLU A 217 -12.56 -16.42 29.54
N ASP A 218 -12.23 -17.35 30.44
CA ASP A 218 -13.14 -17.87 31.44
C ASP A 218 -13.54 -16.78 32.45
N PHE A 219 -14.84 -16.65 32.63
CA PHE A 219 -15.47 -15.60 33.42
C PHE A 219 -16.51 -16.22 34.37
N PRO A 220 -16.41 -15.97 35.68
CA PRO A 220 -17.29 -16.59 36.66
C PRO A 220 -18.73 -16.08 36.49
N THR A 221 -19.70 -17.00 36.44
CA THR A 221 -21.11 -16.60 36.29
C THR A 221 -21.68 -15.85 37.51
N ASP A 222 -20.99 -15.96 38.65
CA ASP A 222 -21.23 -15.29 39.92
C ASP A 222 -20.19 -14.19 40.22
N PHE A 223 -19.66 -13.55 39.17
CA PHE A 223 -18.62 -12.53 39.23
C PHE A 223 -18.91 -11.35 40.18
N LYS A 224 -20.17 -11.07 40.54
CA LYS A 224 -20.53 -9.89 41.36
C LYS A 224 -19.86 -9.88 42.74
N ASP A 225 -19.60 -11.06 43.29
CA ASP A 225 -18.92 -11.22 44.58
C ASP A 225 -17.40 -11.44 44.43
N ASN A 226 -16.90 -11.47 43.18
CA ASN A 226 -15.50 -11.72 42.88
C ASN A 226 -14.75 -10.39 42.64
N PRO A 227 -13.70 -10.08 43.44
CA PRO A 227 -12.97 -8.82 43.31
C PRO A 227 -12.12 -8.72 42.03
N ASP A 228 -11.87 -9.82 41.32
CA ASP A 228 -11.06 -9.88 40.11
C ASP A 228 -11.90 -9.76 38.82
N TYR A 229 -13.23 -9.68 38.93
CA TYR A 229 -14.12 -9.59 37.77
C TYR A 229 -15.21 -8.53 37.97
N ALA A 230 -15.63 -7.90 36.88
CA ALA A 230 -16.78 -7.01 36.84
C ALA A 230 -17.49 -7.15 35.48
N GLY A 231 -18.73 -6.70 35.36
CA GLY A 231 -19.47 -6.80 34.10
C GLY A 231 -20.91 -6.38 34.23
N SER A 232 -21.64 -6.37 33.10
CA SER A 232 -23.04 -6.01 33.08
C SER A 232 -23.91 -7.07 33.76
N ASP A 233 -24.97 -6.63 34.45
CA ASP A 233 -25.87 -7.53 35.19
C ASP A 233 -26.52 -8.61 34.32
N ASN A 234 -26.71 -8.30 33.04
CA ASN A 234 -27.34 -9.16 32.04
C ASN A 234 -26.35 -10.01 31.24
N ILE A 235 -25.04 -9.95 31.49
CA ILE A 235 -24.04 -10.66 30.67
C ILE A 235 -24.36 -12.17 30.59
N VAL A 236 -24.55 -12.85 31.72
CA VAL A 236 -24.84 -14.29 31.70
C VAL A 236 -26.23 -14.59 31.15
N SER A 237 -27.27 -13.84 31.57
CA SER A 237 -28.65 -14.12 31.17
C SER A 237 -28.86 -13.90 29.67
N PHE A 238 -28.25 -12.85 29.11
CA PHE A 238 -28.34 -12.54 27.68
C PHE A 238 -27.76 -13.67 26.83
N ALA A 239 -26.58 -14.20 27.18
CA ALA A 239 -25.99 -15.33 26.45
C ALA A 239 -26.85 -16.61 26.51
N VAL A 240 -27.53 -16.84 27.64
CA VAL A 240 -28.47 -17.96 27.78
C VAL A 240 -29.71 -17.76 26.93
N GLU A 241 -30.28 -16.56 26.93
CA GLU A 241 -31.47 -16.20 26.13
C GLU A 241 -31.21 -16.30 24.62
N GLN A 242 -30.03 -15.90 24.16
CA GLN A 242 -29.60 -16.05 22.76
C GLN A 242 -29.23 -17.50 22.38
N GLY A 243 -29.14 -18.41 23.37
CA GLY A 243 -28.70 -19.79 23.14
C GLY A 243 -27.20 -19.93 22.84
N TRP A 244 -26.40 -18.90 23.10
CA TRP A 244 -24.95 -18.90 22.88
C TRP A 244 -24.18 -19.66 23.96
N TRP A 245 -24.75 -19.76 25.16
CA TRP A 245 -24.20 -20.56 26.24
C TRP A 245 -25.27 -21.33 27.00
N ASN A 246 -24.93 -22.55 27.41
CA ASN A 246 -25.80 -23.41 28.19
C ASN A 246 -25.12 -23.85 29.49
N LYS A 247 -25.72 -23.46 30.63
CA LYS A 247 -25.25 -23.82 31.97
C LYS A 247 -25.13 -25.32 32.23
N THR A 248 -25.94 -26.15 31.58
CA THR A 248 -25.90 -27.62 31.75
C THR A 248 -24.89 -28.31 30.83
N SER A 249 -24.25 -27.58 29.92
CA SER A 249 -23.27 -28.15 28.98
C SER A 249 -21.95 -28.59 29.62
N GLY A 250 -21.67 -28.12 30.85
CA GLY A 250 -20.41 -28.36 31.55
C GLY A 250 -19.23 -27.52 31.04
N LYS A 251 -19.42 -26.68 30.03
CA LYS A 251 -18.40 -25.75 29.53
C LYS A 251 -18.32 -24.47 30.38
N PRO A 252 -17.13 -23.89 30.59
CA PRO A 252 -16.99 -22.61 31.27
C PRO A 252 -17.74 -21.50 30.51
N PHE A 253 -18.12 -20.43 31.22
CA PHE A 253 -18.66 -19.22 30.61
C PHE A 253 -17.48 -18.38 30.13
N ASN A 254 -17.13 -18.50 28.85
CA ASN A 254 -15.96 -17.87 28.26
C ASN A 254 -16.37 -16.66 27.41
N ILE A 255 -15.89 -15.46 27.77
CA ILE A 255 -16.34 -14.20 27.16
C ILE A 255 -16.00 -14.15 25.67
N PHE A 256 -14.77 -14.50 25.30
CA PHE A 256 -14.33 -14.51 23.90
C PHE A 256 -15.16 -15.50 23.05
N ASP A 257 -15.35 -16.73 23.52
CA ASP A 257 -16.12 -17.73 22.77
C ASP A 257 -17.59 -17.33 22.59
N ILE A 258 -18.17 -16.64 23.58
CA ILE A 258 -19.59 -16.28 23.60
C ILE A 258 -19.86 -14.99 22.80
N TYR A 259 -19.01 -13.98 22.94
CA TYR A 259 -19.25 -12.63 22.42
C TYR A 259 -18.28 -12.17 21.33
N GLY A 260 -17.13 -12.81 21.21
CA GLY A 260 -16.14 -12.55 20.16
C GLY A 260 -16.51 -13.23 18.83
N PRO A 261 -15.68 -13.05 17.79
CA PRO A 261 -15.98 -13.50 16.44
C PRO A 261 -16.05 -15.03 16.36
N GLN A 262 -16.99 -15.54 15.55
CA GLN A 262 -17.26 -16.97 15.48
C GLN A 262 -16.54 -17.63 14.28
N GLY A 263 -15.87 -18.75 14.51
CA GLY A 263 -15.23 -19.54 13.46
C GLY A 263 -13.95 -20.25 13.90
N PRO A 264 -13.47 -21.26 13.16
CA PRO A 264 -12.36 -22.12 13.58
C PRO A 264 -10.99 -21.42 13.64
N ARG A 265 -10.90 -20.19 13.10
CA ARG A 265 -9.67 -19.37 13.09
C ARG A 265 -9.60 -18.38 14.24
N TYR A 266 -10.72 -18.05 14.87
CA TYR A 266 -10.75 -17.08 15.97
C TYR A 266 -10.49 -17.80 17.29
N LYS A 267 -9.37 -17.48 17.92
CA LYS A 267 -9.00 -17.95 19.24
C LYS A 267 -8.42 -16.80 20.04
N ALA A 268 -8.83 -16.68 21.29
CA ALA A 268 -8.42 -15.60 22.18
C ALA A 268 -6.89 -15.47 22.31
N ARG A 269 -6.19 -16.58 22.56
CA ARG A 269 -4.74 -16.60 22.85
C ARG A 269 -3.85 -17.12 21.73
N ASP A 270 -4.40 -18.01 20.91
CA ASP A 270 -3.67 -18.76 19.88
C ASP A 270 -4.13 -18.42 18.46
N GLY A 271 -4.98 -17.41 18.29
CA GLY A 271 -5.54 -17.04 16.99
C GLY A 271 -4.47 -16.55 16.02
N GLY A 272 -3.40 -15.94 16.56
CA GLY A 272 -2.34 -15.35 15.77
C GLY A 272 -2.83 -14.08 15.07
N TYR A 273 -2.27 -12.93 15.44
CA TYR A 273 -2.50 -11.68 14.73
C TYR A 273 -1.14 -11.17 14.23
N LYS A 274 -1.08 -10.77 12.96
CA LYS A 274 0.20 -10.65 12.21
C LYS A 274 1.03 -11.94 12.28
N PHE A 275 2.24 -11.89 12.83
CA PHE A 275 3.21 -13.00 12.82
C PHE A 275 3.33 -13.76 14.15
N MET A 276 2.59 -13.36 15.18
CA MET A 276 2.64 -14.00 16.50
C MET A 276 1.25 -14.08 17.14
N SER A 277 1.03 -15.11 17.95
CA SER A 277 -0.14 -15.16 18.83
C SER A 277 0.12 -14.36 20.11
N GLN A 278 -0.96 -13.95 20.77
CA GLN A 278 -0.91 -13.28 22.07
C GLN A 278 -0.16 -14.16 23.08
N ALA A 279 -0.43 -15.47 23.11
CA ALA A 279 0.30 -16.41 23.96
C ALA A 279 1.81 -16.45 23.66
N ALA A 280 2.21 -16.41 22.37
CA ALA A 280 3.61 -16.38 22.00
C ALA A 280 4.30 -15.07 22.46
N LEU A 281 3.60 -13.94 22.38
CA LEU A 281 4.10 -12.65 22.86
C LEU A 281 4.15 -12.58 24.40
N GLU A 282 3.16 -13.13 25.08
CA GLU A 282 3.13 -13.28 26.54
C GLU A 282 4.32 -14.13 27.01
N ASN A 283 4.54 -15.29 26.40
CA ASN A 283 5.67 -16.16 26.72
C ASN A 283 7.02 -15.50 26.44
N ALA A 284 7.18 -14.86 25.27
CA ALA A 284 8.42 -14.14 24.94
C ALA A 284 8.68 -12.97 25.89
N THR A 285 7.63 -12.36 26.45
CA THR A 285 7.75 -11.30 27.47
C THR A 285 8.13 -11.91 28.83
N LEU A 286 7.54 -13.05 29.20
CA LEU A 286 7.91 -13.79 30.42
C LEU A 286 9.39 -14.22 30.42
N GLU A 287 9.93 -14.63 29.26
CA GLU A 287 11.35 -14.98 29.10
C GLU A 287 12.30 -13.81 29.39
N MET A 288 11.81 -12.56 29.37
CA MET A 288 12.60 -11.37 29.65
C MET A 288 12.55 -10.94 31.12
N VAL A 289 11.79 -11.62 31.99
CA VAL A 289 11.66 -11.29 33.42
C VAL A 289 13.00 -11.47 34.17
N PRO A 290 13.40 -10.55 35.08
CA PRO A 290 12.70 -9.32 35.42
C PRO A 290 12.77 -8.28 34.30
N LEU A 291 11.61 -7.71 33.97
CA LEU A 291 11.48 -6.69 32.94
C LEU A 291 12.06 -5.36 33.42
N THR A 292 12.69 -4.65 32.49
CA THR A 292 13.14 -3.27 32.65
C THR A 292 12.45 -2.44 31.58
N GLU A 293 12.47 -1.12 31.71
CA GLU A 293 11.94 -0.24 30.65
C GLU A 293 12.61 -0.50 29.30
N ALA A 294 13.91 -0.79 29.28
CA ALA A 294 14.63 -1.13 28.05
C ALA A 294 14.08 -2.41 27.39
N LYS A 295 13.82 -3.45 28.19
CA LYS A 295 13.23 -4.71 27.70
C LYS A 295 11.79 -4.51 27.24
N MET A 296 11.03 -3.66 27.92
CA MET A 296 9.67 -3.32 27.54
C MET A 296 9.63 -2.53 26.22
N MET A 297 10.51 -1.53 26.05
CA MET A 297 10.71 -0.82 24.79
C MET A 297 11.07 -1.78 23.66
N GLN A 298 11.93 -2.77 23.93
CA GLN A 298 12.26 -3.81 22.96
C GLN A 298 11.04 -4.67 22.57
N ARG A 299 10.11 -4.96 23.49
CA ARG A 299 8.86 -5.66 23.18
C ARG A 299 7.91 -4.81 22.34
N VAL A 300 7.73 -3.54 22.69
CA VAL A 300 6.92 -2.59 21.92
C VAL A 300 7.55 -2.29 20.55
N ARG A 301 8.86 -2.44 20.40
CA ARG A 301 9.60 -2.31 19.13
C ARG A 301 9.60 -3.58 18.27
N ASP A 302 9.03 -4.69 18.73
CA ASP A 302 9.19 -5.97 18.03
C ASP A 302 8.66 -5.89 16.59
N PRO A 303 9.52 -6.03 15.55
CA PRO A 303 9.13 -5.82 14.16
C PRO A 303 8.16 -6.89 13.64
N ARG A 304 7.88 -7.93 14.43
CA ARG A 304 6.85 -8.94 14.12
C ARG A 304 5.43 -8.42 14.39
N ILE A 305 5.29 -7.32 15.12
CA ILE A 305 3.99 -6.69 15.45
C ILE A 305 3.97 -5.18 15.20
N ALA A 306 5.09 -4.47 15.35
CA ALA A 306 5.21 -3.04 15.06
C ALA A 306 5.58 -2.81 13.58
N ASP A 307 4.64 -2.33 12.77
CA ASP A 307 4.83 -2.05 11.34
C ASP A 307 4.41 -0.62 10.97
N ASP A 308 4.11 -0.33 9.69
CA ASP A 308 3.73 1.01 9.22
C ASP A 308 2.33 1.45 9.69
N GLU A 309 1.51 0.51 10.17
CA GLU A 309 0.19 0.81 10.73
C GLU A 309 0.34 1.37 12.16
N ALA A 310 1.39 0.98 12.89
CA ALA A 310 1.71 1.52 14.21
C ALA A 310 2.02 3.03 14.17
N GLY A 311 1.08 3.83 14.66
CA GLY A 311 1.14 5.29 14.66
C GLY A 311 2.10 5.89 15.70
N TYR A 312 2.37 5.17 16.80
CA TYR A 312 3.26 5.64 17.87
C TYR A 312 3.62 4.50 18.84
N GLY A 313 4.77 4.56 19.51
CA GLY A 313 5.11 3.61 20.59
C GLY A 313 4.96 4.24 21.96
N GLN A 314 4.41 3.51 22.94
CA GLN A 314 4.35 3.95 24.34
C GLN A 314 4.86 2.91 25.33
N VAL A 315 5.56 3.39 26.37
CA VAL A 315 5.92 2.62 27.57
C VAL A 315 5.73 3.49 28.82
N VAL A 316 5.04 2.94 29.82
CA VAL A 316 4.79 3.57 31.12
C VAL A 316 5.20 2.59 32.22
N SER A 317 5.91 3.10 33.22
CA SER A 317 6.23 2.37 34.46
C SER A 317 5.55 3.09 35.63
N LEU A 318 4.72 2.37 36.36
CA LEU A 318 3.86 2.90 37.42
C LEU A 318 4.39 2.46 38.78
N HIS A 319 4.91 3.41 39.55
CA HIS A 319 5.41 3.20 40.90
C HIS A 319 4.50 3.83 41.95
N ASP A 320 4.63 3.37 43.18
CA ASP A 320 3.95 3.98 44.32
C ASP A 320 4.64 5.28 44.79
N GLY A 321 3.83 6.20 45.34
CA GLY A 321 4.32 7.41 45.98
C GLY A 321 5.01 8.43 45.06
N ILE A 322 4.86 8.31 43.74
CA ILE A 322 5.44 9.26 42.77
C ILE A 322 4.68 10.58 42.81
N ASP A 323 5.41 11.71 42.84
CA ASP A 323 4.80 13.03 42.70
C ASP A 323 4.15 13.14 41.31
N ARG A 324 2.95 13.73 41.24
CA ARG A 324 2.18 13.87 40.01
C ARG A 324 2.91 14.55 38.85
N ASP A 325 3.91 15.39 39.12
CA ASP A 325 4.75 16.02 38.09
C ASP A 325 5.85 15.09 37.58
N MET A 326 6.16 14.03 38.32
CA MET A 326 7.20 13.03 38.04
C MET A 326 6.65 11.77 37.36
N LEU A 327 5.33 11.66 37.15
CA LEU A 327 4.73 10.59 36.36
C LEU A 327 5.20 10.69 34.90
N ARG A 328 5.83 9.63 34.40
CA ARG A 328 6.56 9.63 33.13
C ARG A 328 5.97 8.64 32.12
N ILE A 329 5.96 9.06 30.86
CA ILE A 329 5.67 8.24 29.69
C ILE A 329 6.82 8.35 28.68
N TRP A 330 7.24 7.21 28.15
CA TRP A 330 8.12 7.14 27.00
C TRP A 330 7.26 7.10 25.74
N ASN A 331 7.49 8.04 24.81
CA ASN A 331 6.75 8.10 23.54
C ASN A 331 7.71 8.07 22.36
N ALA A 332 7.45 7.17 21.41
CA ALA A 332 7.98 7.22 20.06
C ALA A 332 6.92 7.87 19.14
N PRO A 333 7.22 8.97 18.43
CA PRO A 333 6.25 9.76 17.66
C PRO A 333 5.76 9.11 16.35
N ALA A 334 6.24 7.91 16.04
CA ALA A 334 5.83 7.05 14.92
C ALA A 334 6.00 5.59 15.38
N THR A 335 5.87 4.61 14.47
CA THR A 335 6.18 3.20 14.77
C THR A 335 7.52 3.08 15.51
N SER A 336 7.51 2.36 16.63
CA SER A 336 8.65 2.18 17.53
C SER A 336 9.86 1.52 16.86
N VAL A 337 9.66 0.84 15.73
CA VAL A 337 10.74 0.30 14.87
C VAL A 337 11.55 1.41 14.21
N ALA A 338 10.93 2.53 13.87
CA ALA A 338 11.53 3.62 13.10
C ALA A 338 11.63 4.95 13.85
N ALA A 339 11.20 5.01 15.11
CA ALA A 339 11.31 6.19 15.96
C ALA A 339 11.86 5.84 17.36
N PRO A 340 12.75 6.68 17.93
CA PRO A 340 13.24 6.49 19.28
C PRO A 340 12.21 6.93 20.32
N PHE A 341 12.25 6.32 21.50
CA PHE A 341 11.45 6.72 22.65
C PHE A 341 12.03 7.98 23.32
N VAL A 342 11.23 9.03 23.39
CA VAL A 342 11.56 10.29 24.10
C VAL A 342 10.82 10.30 25.45
N PRO A 343 11.49 10.69 26.57
CA PRO A 343 10.85 10.74 27.87
C PRO A 343 10.04 12.03 28.06
N TRP A 344 8.81 11.88 28.54
CA TRP A 344 7.89 12.97 28.87
C TRP A 344 7.31 12.78 30.25
N TRP A 345 7.26 13.85 31.04
CA TRP A 345 6.63 13.84 32.36
C TRP A 345 5.35 14.65 32.34
N LEU A 346 4.38 14.33 33.21
CA LEU A 346 3.19 15.17 33.35
C LEU A 346 3.50 16.57 33.91
N GLY A 347 4.66 16.74 34.55
CA GLY A 347 5.16 18.04 35.00
C GLY A 347 5.71 18.94 33.89
N VAL A 348 5.86 18.46 32.65
CA VAL A 348 6.28 19.34 31.55
C VAL A 348 5.25 20.43 31.29
N GLN A 349 5.70 21.59 30.82
CA GLN A 349 4.86 22.77 30.65
C GLN A 349 4.37 22.94 29.20
N SER A 350 5.01 22.27 28.24
CA SER A 350 4.64 22.33 26.83
C SER A 350 5.23 21.16 26.05
N VAL A 351 4.62 20.87 24.91
CA VAL A 351 5.14 19.98 23.87
C VAL A 351 5.70 20.87 22.74
N PRO A 352 6.90 20.60 22.19
CA PRO A 352 7.42 21.32 21.04
C PRO A 352 6.47 21.19 19.84
N PRO A 353 6.37 22.21 18.98
CA PRO A 353 5.53 22.16 17.80
C PRO A 353 5.73 20.87 16.99
N GLU A 354 6.96 20.41 16.81
CA GLU A 354 7.25 19.24 15.98
C GLU A 354 6.59 17.93 16.44
N PHE A 355 6.15 17.86 17.70
CA PHE A 355 5.46 16.71 18.29
C PHE A 355 3.95 16.97 18.51
N GLY A 356 3.48 18.20 18.29
CA GLY A 356 2.11 18.64 18.49
C GLY A 356 1.22 18.46 17.25
N GLN A 357 0.00 19.02 17.30
CA GLN A 357 -1.01 18.85 16.26
C GLN A 357 -0.72 19.70 15.01
N HIS A 358 -0.47 19.06 13.87
CA HIS A 358 -0.43 19.72 12.56
C HIS A 358 -1.75 19.50 11.82
N ARG A 359 -2.57 20.55 11.66
CA ARG A 359 -3.91 20.38 11.09
C ARG A 359 -3.92 19.97 9.62
N TYR A 360 -2.87 20.29 8.85
CA TYR A 360 -2.76 19.85 7.44
C TYR A 360 -2.71 18.33 7.28
N LEU A 361 -2.62 17.59 8.39
CA LEU A 361 -2.68 16.14 8.45
C LEU A 361 -4.10 15.58 8.62
N THR A 362 -5.09 16.44 8.86
CA THR A 362 -6.50 16.06 9.01
C THR A 362 -7.25 16.24 7.70
N THR A 363 -8.09 15.26 7.35
CA THR A 363 -8.96 15.33 6.17
C THR A 363 -9.82 16.60 6.19
N GLY A 364 -9.87 17.31 5.06
CA GLY A 364 -10.64 18.54 4.92
C GLY A 364 -10.00 19.80 5.51
N ALA A 365 -8.89 19.71 6.25
CA ALA A 365 -8.24 20.89 6.85
C ALA A 365 -7.74 21.91 5.81
N SER A 366 -7.46 21.48 4.58
CA SER A 366 -7.11 22.35 3.45
C SER A 366 -8.22 23.35 3.06
N SER A 367 -9.46 23.09 3.47
CA SER A 367 -10.60 23.99 3.22
C SER A 367 -10.62 25.24 4.11
N SER A 368 -9.92 25.20 5.25
CA SER A 368 -9.74 26.35 6.16
C SER A 368 -8.33 26.93 6.01
N PHE A 369 -8.21 28.01 5.25
CA PHE A 369 -6.92 28.67 4.98
C PHE A 369 -6.27 29.20 6.27
N LEU A 370 -5.01 28.81 6.54
CA LEU A 370 -4.06 29.39 7.53
C LEU A 370 -4.70 30.00 8.79
N ASN A 371 -5.35 29.19 9.64
CA ASN A 371 -5.79 29.70 10.95
C ASN A 371 -4.56 30.18 11.76
N PRO A 372 -4.52 31.46 12.17
CA PRO A 372 -3.40 32.11 12.85
C PRO A 372 -2.82 31.33 14.03
N ASP A 373 -3.67 30.63 14.78
CA ASP A 373 -3.27 29.92 16.00
C ASP A 373 -2.31 28.76 15.72
N TYR A 374 -2.30 28.26 14.47
CA TYR A 374 -1.49 27.12 14.06
C TYR A 374 -0.41 27.49 13.04
N GLN A 375 -0.20 28.76 12.71
CA GLN A 375 0.73 29.13 11.62
C GLN A 375 2.18 28.72 11.91
N LEU A 376 2.68 28.97 13.13
CA LEU A 376 4.03 28.57 13.53
C LEU A 376 4.14 27.06 13.72
N GLN A 377 3.08 26.45 14.23
CA GLN A 377 2.93 25.01 14.35
C GLN A 377 3.00 24.32 12.98
N GLU A 378 2.26 24.81 11.99
CA GLU A 378 2.25 24.24 10.64
C GLU A 378 3.53 24.53 9.85
N ALA A 379 4.26 25.59 10.23
CA ALA A 379 5.56 25.92 9.66
C ALA A 379 6.71 25.08 10.25
N SER A 380 6.53 24.47 11.43
CA SER A 380 7.52 23.55 11.96
C SER A 380 7.52 22.24 11.18
N GLU A 381 8.58 21.46 11.37
CA GLU A 381 8.61 20.08 10.94
C GLU A 381 7.62 19.25 11.76
N PHE A 382 7.34 18.02 11.32
CA PHE A 382 6.46 17.11 12.05
C PHE A 382 7.18 15.77 12.27
N ALA A 383 7.42 15.43 13.54
CA ALA A 383 8.21 14.27 13.96
C ALA A 383 7.68 12.97 13.34
N GLY A 384 6.36 12.77 13.32
CA GLY A 384 5.75 11.57 12.72
C GLY A 384 6.15 11.38 11.25
N ARG A 385 6.24 12.46 10.46
CA ARG A 385 6.67 12.38 9.05
C ARG A 385 8.17 12.14 8.90
N ILE A 386 9.00 12.72 9.77
CA ILE A 386 10.45 12.51 9.75
C ILE A 386 10.77 11.03 9.96
N PHE A 387 10.15 10.40 10.97
CA PHE A 387 10.41 9.01 11.28
C PHE A 387 9.66 8.03 10.36
N LYS A 388 8.53 8.43 9.75
CA LYS A 388 7.90 7.65 8.67
C LYS A 388 8.78 7.59 7.41
N ARG A 389 9.56 8.64 7.12
CA ARG A 389 10.61 8.57 6.09
C ARG A 389 11.72 7.58 6.47
N VAL A 390 12.19 7.61 7.73
CA VAL A 390 13.19 6.63 8.23
C VAL A 390 12.67 5.20 8.05
N LEU A 391 11.41 4.93 8.42
CA LEU A 391 10.76 3.64 8.20
C LEU A 391 10.85 3.19 6.73
N TYR A 392 10.48 4.05 5.79
CA TYR A 392 10.48 3.68 4.38
C TYR A 392 11.89 3.42 3.82
N TYR A 393 12.91 4.11 4.31
CA TYR A 393 14.28 3.72 4.00
C TYR A 393 14.64 2.38 4.64
N MET A 394 14.31 2.15 5.91
CA MET A 394 14.53 0.86 6.55
C MET A 394 13.88 -0.27 5.75
N CYS A 395 12.69 -0.07 5.19
CA CYS A 395 12.00 -1.04 4.34
C CYS A 395 12.67 -1.29 2.99
N SER A 396 13.53 -0.39 2.49
CA SER A 396 14.20 -0.59 1.20
C SER A 396 15.32 -1.63 1.27
N GLU A 397 16.06 -1.68 2.39
CA GLU A 397 17.09 -2.70 2.66
C GLU A 397 17.10 -3.09 4.16
N PRO A 398 16.08 -3.84 4.62
CA PRO A 398 15.85 -4.06 6.06
C PRO A 398 16.97 -4.79 6.78
N ASN A 399 17.65 -5.73 6.12
CA ASN A 399 18.76 -6.47 6.73
C ASN A 399 19.98 -5.57 6.98
N GLU A 400 20.13 -4.50 6.22
CA GLU A 400 21.23 -3.54 6.36
C GLU A 400 20.86 -2.43 7.34
N TYR A 401 19.69 -1.81 7.16
CA TYR A 401 19.33 -0.60 7.91
C TYR A 401 18.70 -0.89 9.26
N HIS A 402 17.93 -1.98 9.42
CA HIS A 402 17.28 -2.25 10.70
C HIS A 402 18.27 -2.37 11.88
N PRO A 403 19.37 -3.16 11.79
CA PRO A 403 20.34 -3.24 12.88
C PRO A 403 20.97 -1.90 13.22
N ILE A 404 21.31 -1.09 12.21
CA ILE A 404 21.97 0.21 12.37
C ILE A 404 21.03 1.20 13.07
N VAL A 405 19.80 1.33 12.56
CA VAL A 405 18.82 2.26 13.12
C VAL A 405 18.42 1.86 14.54
N THR A 406 18.21 0.55 14.77
CA THR A 406 17.90 0.02 16.10
C THR A 406 19.03 0.33 17.08
N GLU A 407 20.29 0.09 16.70
CA GLU A 407 21.45 0.38 17.55
C GLU A 407 21.52 1.89 17.89
N MET A 408 21.30 2.78 16.91
CA MET A 408 21.29 4.22 17.15
C MET A 408 20.19 4.64 18.14
N PHE A 409 18.98 4.08 18.00
CA PHE A 409 17.89 4.37 18.92
C PHE A 409 18.15 3.80 20.31
N GLU A 410 18.64 2.56 20.42
CA GLU A 410 18.99 1.95 21.70
C GLU A 410 20.10 2.73 22.42
N GLN A 411 21.08 3.27 21.69
CA GLN A 411 22.11 4.13 22.27
C GLN A 411 21.54 5.45 22.80
N PHE A 412 20.68 6.13 22.03
CA PHE A 412 19.99 7.35 22.45
C PHE A 412 19.08 7.10 23.68
N GLU A 413 18.33 6.01 23.66
CA GLU A 413 17.41 5.62 24.73
C GLU A 413 18.17 5.22 25.99
N ASN A 414 19.27 4.48 25.85
CA ASN A 414 20.12 4.13 26.97
C ASN A 414 20.77 5.37 27.60
N ALA A 415 21.28 6.29 26.77
CA ALA A 415 21.81 7.57 27.27
C ALA A 415 20.72 8.38 28.00
N SER A 416 19.50 8.40 27.45
CA SER A 416 18.35 9.06 28.06
C SER A 416 17.99 8.44 29.41
N ARG A 417 17.88 7.10 29.49
CA ARG A 417 17.60 6.37 30.75
C ARG A 417 18.65 6.62 31.82
N VAL A 418 19.93 6.53 31.47
CA VAL A 418 21.05 6.79 32.40
C VAL A 418 20.97 8.20 32.99
N GLN A 419 20.62 9.20 32.19
CA GLN A 419 20.50 10.58 32.67
C GLN A 419 19.23 10.80 33.51
N VAL A 420 18.12 10.17 33.11
CA VAL A 420 16.86 10.17 33.87
C VAL A 420 17.07 9.64 35.28
N GLU A 421 17.59 8.41 35.40
CA GLU A 421 17.88 7.76 36.69
C GLU A 421 19.05 8.41 37.43
N GLY A 422 20.01 8.94 36.68
CA GLY A 422 21.25 9.53 37.19
C GLY A 422 21.00 10.81 37.96
N TRP A 423 20.50 11.84 37.27
CA TRP A 423 20.42 13.20 37.82
C TRP A 423 19.09 13.92 37.56
N VAL A 424 18.39 13.68 36.44
CA VAL A 424 17.22 14.49 36.06
C VAL A 424 16.10 14.35 37.08
N GLU A 425 15.65 13.12 37.34
CA GLU A 425 14.51 12.90 38.25
C GLU A 425 14.87 13.16 39.71
N LYS A 426 16.10 12.83 40.12
CA LYS A 426 16.59 13.14 41.47
C LYS A 426 16.64 14.64 41.74
N THR A 427 17.10 15.42 40.76
CA THR A 427 17.17 16.89 40.88
C THR A 427 15.77 17.49 40.91
N ALA A 428 14.89 17.07 39.99
CA ALA A 428 13.50 17.54 39.95
C ALA A 428 12.75 17.21 41.26
N LEU A 429 12.90 15.99 41.77
CA LEU A 429 12.28 15.58 43.04
C LEU A 429 12.83 16.39 44.22
N THR A 430 14.14 16.63 44.27
CA THR A 430 14.76 17.46 45.32
C THR A 430 14.22 18.89 45.28
N MET A 431 14.09 19.49 44.09
CA MET A 431 13.50 20.81 43.90
C MET A 431 12.03 20.83 44.38
N ILE A 432 11.23 19.81 44.07
CA ILE A 432 9.85 19.69 44.55
C ILE A 432 9.81 19.63 46.09
N GLN A 433 10.67 18.82 46.70
CA GLN A 433 10.76 18.68 48.16
C GLN A 433 11.21 19.98 48.86
N GLN A 434 11.99 20.82 48.18
CA GLN A 434 12.41 22.13 48.65
C GLN A 434 11.36 23.25 48.40
N GLY A 435 10.22 22.92 47.80
CA GLY A 435 9.17 23.88 47.46
C GLY A 435 9.38 24.61 46.12
N GLU A 436 10.40 24.23 45.34
CA GLU A 436 10.76 24.80 44.05
C GLU A 436 10.11 24.06 42.87
N ARG A 437 8.84 23.65 43.00
CA ARG A 437 8.13 22.85 41.97
C ARG A 437 8.16 23.47 40.58
N LYS A 438 8.08 24.80 40.45
CA LYS A 438 8.20 25.47 39.14
C LYS A 438 9.56 25.25 38.49
N ALA A 439 10.65 25.27 39.28
CA ALA A 439 11.99 25.00 38.77
C ALA A 439 12.12 23.54 38.31
N ALA A 440 11.54 22.60 39.06
CA ALA A 440 11.47 21.20 38.66
C ALA A 440 10.73 21.02 37.33
N GLN A 441 9.55 21.64 37.17
CA GLN A 441 8.78 21.60 35.91
C GLN A 441 9.56 22.19 34.74
N SER A 442 10.26 23.31 34.95
CA SER A 442 11.12 23.91 33.91
C SER A 442 12.30 23.00 33.55
N LEU A 443 12.91 22.31 34.53
CA LEU A 443 13.96 21.32 34.28
C LEU A 443 13.45 20.14 33.45
N LEU A 444 12.31 19.55 33.84
CA LEU A 444 11.70 18.42 33.11
C LEU A 444 11.33 18.83 31.68
N THR A 445 10.73 20.02 31.52
CA THR A 445 10.38 20.57 30.21
C THR A 445 11.62 20.76 29.34
N TYR A 446 12.66 21.41 29.88
CA TYR A 446 13.92 21.62 29.18
C TYR A 446 14.56 20.30 28.74
N TYR A 447 14.57 19.30 29.62
CA TYR A 447 15.16 18.00 29.30
C TYR A 447 14.37 17.24 28.23
N SER A 448 13.03 17.17 28.35
CA SER A 448 12.18 16.56 27.30
C SER A 448 12.34 17.28 25.95
N HIS A 449 12.39 18.61 25.94
CA HIS A 449 12.58 19.40 24.71
C HIS A 449 13.96 19.15 24.10
N THR A 450 15.00 19.06 24.93
CA THR A 450 16.37 18.77 24.48
C THR A 450 16.44 17.37 23.86
N ARG A 451 15.86 16.36 24.52
CA ARG A 451 15.80 14.99 23.99
C ARG A 451 14.95 14.90 22.73
N ALA A 452 13.83 15.62 22.66
CA ALA A 452 13.00 15.71 21.46
C ALA A 452 13.78 16.31 20.27
N ALA A 453 14.53 17.40 20.50
CA ALA A 453 15.37 18.02 19.47
C ALA A 453 16.49 17.10 18.99
N GLU A 454 17.17 16.40 19.91
CA GLU A 454 18.20 15.40 19.57
C GLU A 454 17.62 14.21 18.80
N ALA A 455 16.42 13.74 19.17
CA ALA A 455 15.72 12.69 18.43
C ALA A 455 15.41 13.15 16.98
N LEU A 456 14.95 14.39 16.79
CA LEU A 456 14.75 14.96 15.46
C LEU A 456 16.06 15.03 14.67
N GLU A 457 17.16 15.44 15.30
CA GLU A 457 18.48 15.47 14.66
C GLU A 457 18.97 14.07 14.25
N ILE A 458 18.68 13.03 15.05
CA ILE A 458 18.93 11.63 14.66
C ILE A 458 18.10 11.29 13.41
N GLY A 459 16.81 11.61 13.41
CA GLY A 459 15.93 11.40 12.25
C GLY A 459 16.43 12.13 10.99
N HIS A 460 16.92 13.36 11.14
CA HIS A 460 17.53 14.13 10.06
C HIS A 460 18.83 13.53 9.57
N THR A 461 19.71 13.14 10.48
CA THR A 461 20.99 12.49 10.14
C THR A 461 20.75 11.21 9.35
N LEU A 462 19.82 10.37 9.82
CA LEU A 462 19.39 9.15 9.15
C LEU A 462 18.84 9.45 7.74
N ASN A 463 17.86 10.34 7.65
CA ASN A 463 17.27 10.71 6.35
C ASN A 463 18.31 11.32 5.39
N ASN A 464 19.18 12.22 5.86
CA ASN A 464 20.21 12.86 5.04
C ASN A 464 21.27 11.85 4.55
N ALA A 465 21.68 10.92 5.41
CA ALA A 465 22.61 9.85 5.02
C ALA A 465 21.99 8.96 3.93
N MET A 466 20.69 8.67 4.04
CA MET A 466 19.95 7.82 3.11
C MET A 466 19.43 8.58 1.86
N ASP A 467 19.32 9.91 1.91
CA ASP A 467 18.95 10.76 0.76
C ASP A 467 19.99 10.71 -0.37
N GLY A 468 21.24 10.38 -0.05
CA GLY A 468 22.28 10.07 -1.05
C GLY A 468 21.90 8.89 -1.96
N TYR A 469 21.09 7.95 -1.45
CA TYR A 469 20.56 6.82 -2.21
C TYR A 469 19.55 7.29 -3.26
N ILE A 470 18.64 8.20 -2.92
CA ILE A 470 17.65 8.78 -3.86
C ILE A 470 18.34 9.68 -4.89
N ASN A 471 19.23 10.56 -4.43
CA ASN A 471 19.89 11.57 -5.28
C ASN A 471 20.99 10.99 -6.20
N GLY A 472 21.46 9.76 -5.93
CA GLY A 472 22.50 9.06 -6.69
C GLY A 472 21.99 8.20 -7.87
N ASN A 473 20.78 8.46 -8.40
CA ASN A 473 20.08 7.65 -9.42
C ASN A 473 19.58 6.25 -8.95
N ASN A 474 19.54 5.92 -7.65
CA ASN A 474 18.90 4.68 -7.17
C ASN A 474 17.38 4.83 -6.92
N PHE A 475 16.83 6.04 -7.09
CA PHE A 475 15.38 6.25 -7.08
C PHE A 475 14.75 5.67 -8.35
N ARG A 476 14.01 4.56 -8.21
CA ARG A 476 13.19 3.99 -9.28
C ARG A 476 11.77 4.53 -9.16
N ASN A 477 11.25 5.13 -10.25
CA ASN A 477 9.89 5.67 -10.28
C ASN A 477 8.88 4.55 -9.92
N PRO A 478 7.94 4.72 -8.96
CA PRO A 478 7.00 3.67 -8.57
C PRO A 478 6.11 3.12 -9.70
N ALA A 479 6.04 3.81 -10.84
CA ALA A 479 5.42 3.27 -12.06
C ALA A 479 6.16 2.02 -12.61
N SER A 480 7.45 1.87 -12.26
CA SER A 480 8.25 0.67 -12.46
C SER A 480 8.03 -0.40 -11.37
N GLN A 481 7.07 -0.21 -10.44
CA GLN A 481 6.76 -1.02 -9.23
C GLN A 481 5.39 -1.77 -9.23
N PHE A 482 4.69 -2.02 -10.36
CA PHE A 482 3.53 -3.00 -10.42
C PHE A 482 3.66 -4.27 -11.35
N ARG A 483 3.84 -5.55 -10.82
CA ARG A 483 4.75 -6.81 -11.05
C ARG A 483 6.14 -7.05 -10.34
N GLN A 484 6.21 -7.40 -9.08
CA GLN A 484 5.38 -8.35 -8.39
C GLN A 484 4.20 -7.60 -7.78
N THR A 485 2.95 -8.04 -7.96
CA THR A 485 2.29 -9.11 -7.18
C THR A 485 2.73 -8.99 -5.71
N ARG A 486 1.87 -8.54 -4.80
CA ARG A 486 0.77 -9.38 -4.28
C ARG A 486 1.14 -10.88 -4.24
N ARG A 487 2.38 -11.23 -3.89
CA ARG A 487 2.56 -11.74 -2.54
C ARG A 487 2.59 -10.50 -1.67
N ARG A 488 1.67 -10.42 -0.72
CA ARG A 488 1.94 -9.65 0.51
C ARG A 488 3.14 -10.32 1.17
N GLN A 489 4.34 -10.15 0.60
CA GLN A 489 5.56 -10.27 1.35
C GLN A 489 5.65 -8.93 2.06
N TYR A 490 4.97 -8.86 3.20
CA TYR A 490 5.40 -7.98 4.26
C TYR A 490 6.89 -8.22 4.42
N VAL A 491 7.67 -7.19 4.14
CA VAL A 491 9.10 -7.21 4.33
C VAL A 491 9.30 -7.21 5.85
N ASN A 492 9.42 -8.41 6.42
CA ASN A 492 9.57 -8.60 7.84
C ASN A 492 11.05 -8.78 8.19
N ILE A 493 11.51 -7.95 9.12
CA ILE A 493 12.78 -8.07 9.78
C ILE A 493 12.67 -9.22 10.80
N GLY A 494 13.34 -10.35 10.57
CA GLY A 494 13.32 -11.47 11.52
C GLY A 494 14.37 -12.53 11.22
N PHE A 495 15.42 -12.59 12.04
CA PHE A 495 16.46 -13.61 12.03
C PHE A 495 16.04 -14.86 12.82
N GLN A 496 16.53 -16.01 12.36
CA GLN A 496 16.30 -17.36 12.92
C GLN A 496 17.08 -17.58 14.23
N SER A 497 16.47 -18.36 15.15
CA SER A 497 17.00 -18.79 16.44
C SER A 497 18.18 -19.78 16.31
N THR A 498 19.19 -19.63 17.17
CA THR A 498 20.38 -20.48 17.26
C THR A 498 20.29 -21.51 18.39
N ASP A 499 20.74 -22.74 18.13
CA ASP A 499 21.20 -23.71 19.14
C ASP A 499 22.65 -24.17 18.81
N THR A 500 23.33 -24.64 19.84
CA THR A 500 24.77 -24.55 20.17
C THR A 500 25.74 -25.65 19.67
N GLU A 501 27.03 -25.24 19.52
CA GLU A 501 28.33 -25.95 19.78
C GLU A 501 28.91 -27.05 18.82
N PRO A 502 30.23 -27.37 18.85
CA PRO A 502 31.45 -26.54 18.66
C PRO A 502 32.49 -27.14 17.66
N ALA A 503 33.58 -26.38 17.41
CA ALA A 503 34.75 -26.59 16.50
C ALA A 503 35.55 -27.93 16.70
N PRO A 504 36.58 -28.36 15.89
CA PRO A 504 37.80 -27.56 15.61
C PRO A 504 38.71 -27.86 14.36
N ALA A 505 39.58 -26.88 14.08
CA ALA A 505 41.03 -26.94 13.78
C ALA A 505 41.66 -27.48 12.45
N ASN A 506 42.54 -26.59 11.92
CA ASN A 506 43.97 -26.78 11.59
C ASN A 506 44.47 -26.72 10.12
N MET A 507 45.22 -25.63 9.86
CA MET A 507 46.63 -25.55 9.40
C MET A 507 47.07 -26.34 8.14
N SER A 508 47.60 -25.61 7.14
CA SER A 508 49.06 -25.41 6.92
C SER A 508 49.35 -24.99 5.45
N LYS A 509 49.97 -23.80 5.25
CA LYS A 509 51.37 -23.56 4.80
C LYS A 509 51.67 -24.05 3.37
N ARG A 510 51.99 -23.13 2.43
CA ARG A 510 53.35 -22.72 1.96
C ARG A 510 53.40 -23.02 0.44
N THR A 511 54.07 -22.33 -0.48
CA THR A 511 55.16 -21.33 -0.52
C THR A 511 55.36 -20.93 -2.00
N TRP A 512 55.69 -19.65 -2.26
CA TRP A 512 56.61 -19.01 -3.24
C TRP A 512 56.80 -19.61 -4.66
N SER A 513 57.00 -18.84 -5.74
CA SER A 513 58.02 -17.78 -5.91
C SER A 513 57.93 -17.12 -7.30
N GLU A 514 58.27 -15.81 -7.35
CA GLU A 514 59.14 -15.12 -8.34
C GLU A 514 58.67 -15.03 -9.82
N ALA A 515 58.92 -13.99 -10.64
CA ALA A 515 59.75 -12.77 -10.62
C ALA A 515 59.12 -11.81 -11.69
N GLU A 516 58.96 -10.50 -11.50
CA GLU A 516 59.93 -9.39 -11.65
C GLU A 516 59.66 -8.49 -12.89
N ASN A 517 59.82 -7.18 -12.64
CA ASN A 517 60.07 -6.04 -13.55
C ASN A 517 58.91 -5.59 -14.46
N GLY A 518 58.45 -4.33 -14.47
CA GLY A 518 58.91 -3.08 -13.85
C GLY A 518 58.50 -1.91 -14.78
N GLU A 519 57.90 -0.85 -14.23
CA GLU A 519 58.14 0.57 -14.56
C GLU A 519 57.04 1.46 -13.95
N GLN A 520 57.49 2.46 -13.19
CA GLN A 520 56.68 3.46 -12.50
C GLN A 520 56.34 4.62 -13.44
N GLN A 521 55.06 4.95 -13.61
CA GLN A 521 54.59 6.27 -14.03
C GLN A 521 53.50 6.76 -13.07
N PHE A 522 53.75 7.88 -12.40
CA PHE A 522 52.76 8.56 -11.55
C PHE A 522 51.69 9.27 -12.40
N PRO A 523 50.40 9.23 -12.02
CA PRO A 523 49.33 9.95 -12.72
C PRO A 523 49.27 11.45 -12.35
N PRO A 524 48.72 12.33 -13.22
CA PRO A 524 48.73 13.77 -13.04
C PRO A 524 47.64 14.28 -12.07
N MET A 525 48.01 15.23 -11.20
CA MET A 525 47.10 15.96 -10.30
C MET A 525 46.26 17.02 -11.05
N ILE A 526 44.93 17.03 -10.85
CA ILE A 526 44.02 18.07 -11.33
C ILE A 526 43.73 19.06 -10.19
N SER A 527 44.31 20.27 -10.28
CA SER A 527 43.99 21.43 -9.42
C SER A 527 43.24 22.50 -10.23
N ARG A 528 41.99 22.83 -9.86
CA ARG A 528 41.37 24.11 -10.22
C ARG A 528 40.69 24.74 -9.00
N LYS A 529 41.34 25.74 -8.41
CA LYS A 529 40.84 26.54 -7.27
C LYS A 529 39.63 27.40 -7.65
N VAL A 530 38.66 27.49 -6.73
CA VAL A 530 37.46 28.34 -6.83
C VAL A 530 37.84 29.83 -6.81
N LYS A 531 37.55 30.59 -7.88
CA LYS A 531 38.02 31.99 -8.05
C LYS A 531 37.07 33.11 -7.60
N ALA A 532 35.90 32.82 -7.05
CA ALA A 532 34.96 33.86 -6.60
C ALA A 532 34.14 33.47 -5.37
N CYS A 533 34.06 34.38 -4.39
CA CYS A 533 33.28 34.23 -3.17
C CYS A 533 31.76 34.29 -3.42
N THR A 534 30.99 33.73 -2.50
CA THR A 534 29.54 33.58 -2.59
C THR A 534 28.83 34.93 -2.71
N ALA A 535 29.28 35.95 -1.97
CA ALA A 535 28.69 37.29 -2.03
C ALA A 535 28.90 37.99 -3.39
N CYS A 536 30.10 37.90 -3.97
CA CYS A 536 30.38 38.47 -5.29
C CYS A 536 29.63 37.74 -6.42
N ARG A 537 29.46 36.40 -6.32
CA ARG A 537 28.59 35.66 -7.26
C ARG A 537 27.15 36.10 -7.18
N ARG A 538 26.62 36.25 -5.97
CA ARG A 538 25.21 36.61 -5.74
C ARG A 538 24.86 38.00 -6.29
N GLN A 539 25.81 38.94 -6.22
CA GLN A 539 25.65 40.28 -6.81
C GLN A 539 26.13 40.38 -8.27
N LYS A 540 26.54 39.26 -8.90
CA LYS A 540 27.09 39.19 -10.27
C LYS A 540 28.23 40.19 -10.55
N ILE A 541 29.08 40.43 -9.56
CA ILE A 541 30.24 41.33 -9.67
C ILE A 541 31.55 40.55 -9.58
N LYS A 542 32.60 41.05 -10.24
CA LYS A 542 33.93 40.41 -10.24
C LYS A 542 34.51 40.40 -8.82
N CYS A 543 34.85 39.20 -8.32
CA CYS A 543 35.49 39.02 -7.03
C CYS A 543 36.98 39.37 -7.14
N LEU A 544 37.46 40.28 -6.29
CA LEU A 544 38.84 40.74 -6.25
C LEU A 544 39.44 40.32 -4.90
N ILE A 545 39.93 39.08 -4.84
CA ILE A 545 40.63 38.54 -3.68
C ILE A 545 42.12 38.74 -3.90
N ASP A 546 42.73 39.42 -2.94
CA ASP A 546 44.17 39.63 -2.87
C ASP A 546 44.82 38.36 -2.27
N ASP A 547 46.14 38.20 -2.37
CA ASP A 547 46.85 37.00 -1.88
C ASP A 547 46.72 36.78 -0.36
N ASN A 548 46.19 37.76 0.37
CA ASN A 548 45.92 37.71 1.81
C ASN A 548 44.59 37.01 2.18
N GLY A 549 43.79 36.54 1.21
CA GLY A 549 42.53 35.84 1.48
C GLY A 549 41.32 36.75 1.78
N PRO A 550 40.14 36.18 2.13
CA PRO A 550 38.93 36.96 2.37
C PRO A 550 39.03 37.86 3.63
N PRO A 551 38.35 39.03 3.65
CA PRO A 551 37.37 39.47 2.68
C PRO A 551 37.97 40.04 1.39
N CYS A 552 37.35 39.76 0.25
CA CYS A 552 37.73 40.36 -1.03
C CYS A 552 37.53 41.88 -0.97
N ARG A 553 38.33 42.67 -1.71
CA ARG A 553 38.29 44.14 -1.68
C ARG A 553 36.88 44.71 -1.84
N ARG A 554 36.07 44.13 -2.74
CA ARG A 554 34.68 44.56 -2.97
C ARG A 554 33.75 44.25 -1.81
N CYS A 555 33.94 43.12 -1.14
CA CYS A 555 33.15 42.78 0.03
C CYS A 555 33.55 43.65 1.22
N ALA A 556 34.84 44.01 1.36
CA ALA A 556 35.31 44.95 2.36
C ALA A 556 34.73 46.36 2.16
N GLU A 557 34.79 46.91 0.94
CA GLU A 557 34.27 48.25 0.63
C GLU A 557 32.74 48.38 0.78
N LYS A 558 32.00 47.30 0.51
CA LYS A 558 30.52 47.28 0.58
C LYS A 558 29.96 46.73 1.88
N GLY A 559 30.81 46.39 2.85
CA GLY A 559 30.38 45.77 4.12
C GLY A 559 29.65 44.44 3.95
N LEU A 560 30.08 43.60 3.00
CA LEU A 560 29.45 42.30 2.69
C LEU A 560 30.26 41.13 3.24
N CYS A 561 29.58 40.07 3.70
CA CYS A 561 30.23 38.85 4.22
C CYS A 561 30.85 38.01 3.08
N CYS A 562 32.18 37.87 3.08
CA CYS A 562 32.94 37.25 2.00
C CYS A 562 33.32 35.79 2.30
N VAL A 563 32.57 34.83 1.76
CA VAL A 563 32.81 33.39 1.97
C VAL A 563 33.28 32.72 0.67
N LEU A 564 34.45 32.07 0.67
CA LEU A 564 34.93 31.19 -0.40
C LEU A 564 34.55 29.74 -0.08
N GLY A 565 33.93 29.03 -1.03
CA GLY A 565 33.63 27.59 -0.87
C GLY A 565 34.91 26.75 -0.93
N LYS A 566 35.10 25.82 0.03
CA LYS A 566 36.24 24.90 0.07
C LYS A 566 36.10 23.80 -1.00
N SER A 567 37.21 23.38 -1.60
CA SER A 567 37.25 22.22 -2.52
C SER A 567 37.26 20.89 -1.77
N LEU A 568 36.67 19.84 -2.38
CA LEU A 568 36.55 18.50 -1.80
C LEU A 568 37.89 17.93 -1.29
N GLN A 569 38.99 18.21 -1.99
CA GLN A 569 40.33 17.79 -1.58
C GLN A 569 40.77 18.43 -0.25
N THR A 570 40.43 19.69 -0.01
CA THR A 570 40.76 20.40 1.23
C THR A 570 39.97 19.86 2.43
N ILE A 571 38.76 19.35 2.20
CA ILE A 571 37.95 18.72 3.24
C ILE A 571 38.50 17.32 3.58
N LEU A 572 39.02 16.60 2.59
CA LEU A 572 39.71 15.32 2.80
C LEU A 572 41.05 15.50 3.51
N ASP A 573 41.82 16.53 3.14
CA ASP A 573 43.09 16.87 3.78
C ASP A 573 42.86 17.38 5.22
N GLU A 574 41.82 18.20 5.48
CA GLU A 574 41.44 18.66 6.83
C GLU A 574 40.92 17.51 7.72
N LYS A 575 40.22 16.51 7.16
CA LYS A 575 39.79 15.31 7.92
C LYS A 575 40.98 14.42 8.27
N SER A 576 42.00 14.36 7.41
CA SER A 576 43.27 13.68 7.69
C SER A 576 44.06 14.41 8.77
N GLN A 577 44.12 15.75 8.71
CA GLN A 577 44.77 16.60 9.71
C GLN A 577 44.07 16.47 11.08
N LEU A 578 42.73 16.54 11.12
CA LEU A 578 41.94 16.38 12.35
C LEU A 578 42.11 14.99 12.97
N SER A 579 42.16 13.93 12.15
CA SER A 579 42.46 12.58 12.65
C SER A 579 43.88 12.45 13.21
N GLN A 580 44.86 13.17 12.64
CA GLN A 580 46.22 13.22 13.16
C GLN A 580 46.32 14.04 14.45
N ASP A 581 45.66 15.20 14.53
CA ASP A 581 45.62 16.05 15.71
C ASP A 581 44.90 15.33 16.87
N VAL A 582 43.78 14.65 16.61
CA VAL A 582 43.06 13.83 17.60
C VAL A 582 43.89 12.63 18.06
N ALA A 583 44.63 11.98 17.16
CA ALA A 583 45.55 10.91 17.54
C ALA A 583 46.69 11.44 18.43
N GLN A 584 47.21 12.63 18.13
CA GLN A 584 48.28 13.28 18.89
C GLN A 584 47.79 13.76 20.28
N ASP A 585 46.56 14.28 20.36
CA ASP A 585 45.92 14.66 21.62
C ASP A 585 45.59 13.45 22.50
N LEU A 586 45.15 12.34 21.90
CA LEU A 586 44.95 11.07 22.61
C LEU A 586 46.26 10.50 23.15
N GLU A 587 47.35 10.64 22.41
CA GLU A 587 48.68 10.22 22.85
C GLU A 587 49.20 11.12 24.00
N GLN A 588 48.97 12.44 23.92
CA GLN A 588 49.30 13.37 25.02
C GLN A 588 48.45 13.10 26.28
N MET A 589 47.15 12.87 26.14
CA MET A 589 46.28 12.50 27.25
C MET A 589 46.68 11.18 27.89
N HIS A 590 47.04 10.17 27.08
CA HIS A 590 47.52 8.89 27.60
C HIS A 590 48.85 9.02 28.34
N ASN A 591 49.76 9.87 27.86
CA ASN A 591 51.03 10.15 28.55
C ASN A 591 50.83 10.94 29.85
N PHE A 592 49.89 11.88 29.89
CA PHE A 592 49.52 12.57 31.12
C PHE A 592 48.88 11.62 32.13
N LEU A 593 47.97 10.75 31.68
CA LEU A 593 47.37 9.70 32.50
C LEU A 593 48.40 8.70 33.02
N LYS A 594 49.44 8.35 32.24
CA LYS A 594 50.58 7.55 32.72
C LYS A 594 51.37 8.24 33.84
N GLN A 595 51.60 9.55 33.76
CA GLN A 595 52.27 10.28 34.84
C GLN A 595 51.42 10.37 36.11
N VAL A 596 50.09 10.52 35.96
CA VAL A 596 49.16 10.54 37.10
C VAL A 596 49.01 9.15 37.71
N ALA A 597 48.86 8.12 36.88
CA ALA A 597 48.76 6.71 37.31
C ALA A 597 50.06 6.23 37.98
N GLY A 598 51.24 6.65 37.50
CA GLY A 598 52.52 6.38 38.16
C GLY A 598 52.70 7.08 39.52
N LYS A 599 51.96 8.17 39.80
CA LYS A 599 51.90 8.78 41.14
C LYS A 599 50.87 8.13 42.06
N LEU A 600 49.96 7.34 41.49
CA LEU A 600 48.86 6.66 42.18
C LEU A 600 49.04 5.12 42.22
N ASP A 601 50.18 4.61 41.73
CA ASP A 601 50.53 3.18 41.65
C ASP A 601 49.49 2.32 40.88
N LEU A 602 48.94 2.86 39.79
CA LEU A 602 47.95 2.21 38.92
C LEU A 602 48.56 1.87 37.56
N GLU A 603 48.37 0.63 37.07
CA GLU A 603 48.80 0.22 35.72
C GLU A 603 47.76 0.59 34.65
N LEU A 604 48.20 1.26 33.57
CA LEU A 604 47.36 1.61 32.42
C LEU A 604 47.68 0.72 31.20
N PRO A 605 46.67 0.16 30.50
CA PRO A 605 46.87 -0.67 29.32
C PRO A 605 47.31 0.14 28.09
N PRO A 606 48.06 -0.46 27.13
CA PRO A 606 48.56 0.25 25.95
C PRO A 606 47.47 0.51 24.89
N LEU A 607 47.57 1.65 24.19
CA LEU A 607 46.72 2.02 23.05
C LEU A 607 46.95 1.07 21.84
N ARG A 608 45.89 0.50 21.26
CA ARG A 608 45.95 -0.36 20.06
C ARG A 608 45.68 0.44 18.78
N SER A 609 46.60 0.40 17.82
CA SER A 609 46.44 0.96 16.46
C SER A 609 45.93 -0.10 15.47
N PHE A 610 44.81 0.15 14.78
CA PHE A 610 44.24 -0.77 13.79
C PHE A 610 44.53 -0.33 12.35
N ILE A 611 45.58 -0.81 11.69
CA ILE A 611 45.63 -0.98 10.22
C ILE A 611 46.63 -2.08 9.84
N THR A 612 46.17 -3.21 9.28
CA THR A 612 46.91 -4.01 8.26
C THR A 612 45.93 -4.90 7.46
N PRO A 613 46.03 -4.98 6.11
CA PRO A 613 45.13 -5.78 5.25
C PRO A 613 45.69 -7.18 4.92
N ALA A 614 44.83 -8.18 4.71
CA ALA A 614 45.23 -9.56 4.36
C ALA A 614 44.51 -10.10 3.11
N GLU A 615 45.30 -10.78 2.26
CA GLU A 615 44.96 -11.43 0.98
C GLU A 615 44.39 -12.87 1.16
N GLY A 616 43.62 -13.37 0.18
CA GLY A 616 43.02 -14.73 0.17
C GLY A 616 43.63 -15.72 -0.85
N PRO A 617 43.24 -17.02 -0.84
CA PRO A 617 42.92 -17.73 -2.11
C PRO A 617 41.96 -18.96 -2.10
N LYS A 618 41.26 -19.13 -3.24
CA LYS A 618 40.88 -20.29 -4.12
C LYS A 618 40.49 -21.72 -3.64
N ASP A 619 39.42 -22.19 -4.32
CA ASP A 619 38.72 -23.51 -4.37
C ASP A 619 39.49 -24.72 -4.94
N GLU A 620 39.08 -25.93 -4.53
CA GLU A 620 38.88 -27.13 -5.39
C GLU A 620 37.76 -28.04 -4.84
N SER A 621 36.89 -28.56 -5.73
CA SER A 621 35.76 -29.49 -5.50
C SER A 621 36.17 -30.95 -5.79
N PRO A 622 35.47 -32.02 -5.30
CA PRO A 622 34.31 -32.52 -6.08
C PRO A 622 33.20 -33.32 -5.33
N SER A 623 32.00 -33.27 -5.93
CA SER A 623 30.94 -34.29 -6.08
C SER A 623 30.43 -35.14 -4.89
N GLN A 624 29.15 -34.95 -4.50
CA GLN A 624 28.05 -35.92 -4.74
C GLN A 624 26.68 -35.38 -4.26
N SER A 625 25.65 -35.96 -4.87
CA SER A 625 24.22 -35.64 -4.86
C SER A 625 23.53 -35.58 -3.48
N ASN A 626 22.70 -34.56 -3.25
CA ASN A 626 21.46 -34.74 -2.49
C ASN A 626 20.42 -33.64 -2.73
N LYS A 627 19.15 -34.03 -2.65
CA LYS A 627 17.94 -33.20 -2.77
C LYS A 627 17.77 -32.30 -1.53
N GLY A 628 17.42 -31.03 -1.73
CA GLY A 628 16.98 -30.10 -0.67
C GLY A 628 17.90 -28.90 -0.45
N HIS A 629 17.30 -27.71 -0.31
CA HIS A 629 17.89 -26.35 -0.19
C HIS A 629 18.18 -25.62 -1.51
N HIS A 630 17.36 -24.60 -1.80
CA HIS A 630 17.67 -23.60 -2.82
C HIS A 630 18.60 -22.53 -2.23
N ILE A 631 19.89 -22.86 -2.13
CA ILE A 631 20.96 -21.87 -2.02
C ILE A 631 21.11 -21.21 -3.41
N PRO A 632 21.36 -19.89 -3.55
CA PRO A 632 21.68 -19.30 -4.84
C PRO A 632 22.96 -19.92 -5.41
N SER A 633 22.81 -20.79 -6.42
CA SER A 633 23.94 -21.41 -7.12
C SER A 633 24.74 -20.33 -7.88
N ARG A 634 26.05 -20.26 -7.65
CA ARG A 634 27.02 -19.53 -8.48
C ARG A 634 27.45 -20.45 -9.63
N ASP A 635 27.52 -19.93 -10.85
CA ASP A 635 27.84 -20.75 -12.03
C ASP A 635 29.35 -20.92 -12.26
N ASN A 636 29.74 -22.04 -12.90
CA ASN A 636 31.08 -22.40 -13.39
C ASN A 636 31.15 -22.30 -14.93
N SER A 637 30.68 -21.18 -15.52
CA SER A 637 30.74 -20.90 -16.97
C SER A 637 31.79 -19.80 -17.29
N PRO A 638 32.32 -19.75 -18.53
CA PRO A 638 33.70 -19.32 -18.81
C PRO A 638 33.93 -17.85 -18.44
N LYS A 639 35.18 -17.55 -18.07
CA LYS A 639 35.64 -16.19 -17.73
C LYS A 639 35.14 -15.20 -18.78
N PRO A 640 34.65 -14.00 -18.39
CA PRO A 640 34.37 -12.95 -19.36
C PRO A 640 35.63 -12.73 -20.21
N MET A 641 35.47 -12.87 -21.52
CA MET A 641 36.53 -12.60 -22.48
C MET A 641 36.87 -11.10 -22.40
N PRO A 642 38.14 -10.70 -22.57
CA PRO A 642 38.56 -9.30 -22.44
C PRO A 642 38.07 -8.38 -23.57
N GLU A 643 37.08 -8.78 -24.37
CA GLU A 643 36.66 -8.06 -25.58
C GLU A 643 35.30 -7.35 -25.44
N ASP A 644 34.58 -7.46 -24.32
CA ASP A 644 33.46 -6.55 -24.03
C ASP A 644 34.03 -5.24 -23.48
N ASP A 645 34.47 -4.37 -24.40
CA ASP A 645 34.95 -3.00 -24.15
C ASP A 645 33.82 -2.01 -23.77
N ASP A 646 32.58 -2.48 -23.63
CA ASP A 646 31.43 -1.63 -23.32
C ASP A 646 31.17 -1.51 -21.80
N LEU A 647 31.02 -0.27 -21.34
CA LEU A 647 30.64 0.07 -19.97
C LEU A 647 29.28 -0.57 -19.59
N PRO A 648 29.08 -0.99 -18.32
CA PRO A 648 27.83 -1.63 -17.92
C PRO A 648 26.62 -0.70 -18.11
N TYR A 649 25.71 -1.09 -19.00
CA TYR A 649 24.53 -0.30 -19.40
C TYR A 649 23.45 -0.19 -18.30
N ALA A 650 23.45 -1.14 -17.34
CA ALA A 650 22.58 -1.09 -16.16
C ALA A 650 23.38 -1.39 -14.88
N PRO A 651 23.16 -0.67 -13.75
CA PRO A 651 23.93 -0.84 -12.52
C PRO A 651 23.96 -2.26 -11.96
N ILE A 652 22.90 -3.04 -12.23
CA ILE A 652 22.80 -4.43 -11.81
C ILE A 652 23.85 -5.33 -12.50
N HIS A 653 24.35 -4.97 -13.69
CA HIS A 653 25.45 -5.70 -14.34
C HIS A 653 26.74 -5.60 -13.50
N SER A 654 26.99 -4.48 -12.83
CA SER A 654 28.10 -4.38 -11.87
C SER A 654 27.94 -5.39 -10.74
N LEU A 655 26.71 -5.57 -10.23
CA LEU A 655 26.41 -6.59 -9.23
C LEU A 655 26.52 -8.01 -9.81
N TYR A 656 26.10 -8.27 -11.05
CA TYR A 656 26.23 -9.57 -11.72
C TYR A 656 27.70 -9.97 -11.89
N THR A 657 28.53 -9.03 -12.36
CA THR A 657 29.96 -9.20 -12.58
C THR A 657 30.69 -9.44 -11.25
N LEU A 658 30.35 -8.69 -10.19
CA LEU A 658 30.97 -8.81 -8.88
C LEU A 658 30.54 -10.07 -8.12
N THR A 659 29.25 -10.43 -8.16
CA THR A 659 28.71 -11.49 -7.30
C THR A 659 28.67 -12.86 -7.96
N LYS A 660 28.65 -12.93 -9.30
CA LYS A 660 28.44 -14.16 -10.11
C LYS A 660 27.20 -14.97 -9.71
N LEU A 661 26.23 -14.36 -9.03
CA LEU A 661 25.02 -15.04 -8.58
C LEU A 661 24.09 -15.28 -9.76
N ARG A 662 23.81 -16.55 -10.07
CA ARG A 662 22.87 -16.93 -11.13
C ARG A 662 21.47 -16.39 -10.89
N ALA A 663 21.11 -16.21 -9.62
CA ALA A 663 19.82 -15.70 -9.21
C ALA A 663 19.58 -14.23 -9.57
N LEU A 664 20.63 -13.47 -9.85
CA LEU A 664 20.53 -12.06 -10.19
C LEU A 664 20.49 -11.85 -11.70
N ARG A 665 21.09 -12.74 -12.51
CA ARG A 665 21.13 -12.63 -13.98
C ARG A 665 19.73 -12.76 -14.61
N SER A 666 19.53 -12.12 -15.75
CA SER A 666 18.40 -12.44 -16.64
C SER A 666 18.48 -13.93 -17.02
N PRO A 667 17.34 -14.66 -17.09
CA PRO A 667 17.35 -16.07 -17.42
C PRO A 667 17.97 -16.33 -18.80
N ASP A 668 18.84 -17.35 -18.90
CA ASP A 668 19.41 -17.78 -20.19
C ASP A 668 18.30 -18.41 -21.06
N ASP A 669 18.02 -17.78 -22.20
CA ASP A 669 17.15 -18.17 -23.31
C ASP A 669 15.69 -18.55 -23.01
N ILE A 670 14.82 -18.10 -23.92
CA ILE A 670 13.37 -18.33 -23.97
C ILE A 670 12.98 -19.81 -24.21
N ASP A 671 13.94 -20.71 -24.52
CA ASP A 671 13.64 -22.00 -25.17
C ASP A 671 14.10 -23.27 -24.40
N SER A 672 14.23 -23.23 -23.07
CA SER A 672 14.68 -24.40 -22.30
C SER A 672 13.68 -24.94 -21.25
N GLN A 673 12.55 -25.49 -21.73
CA GLN A 673 11.78 -26.47 -20.96
C GLN A 673 11.41 -27.69 -21.82
N GLN A 674 12.04 -28.83 -21.54
CA GLN A 674 11.44 -30.15 -21.80
C GLN A 674 10.61 -30.50 -20.56
N HIS A 675 9.28 -30.45 -20.66
CA HIS A 675 8.41 -30.98 -19.62
C HIS A 675 8.27 -32.51 -19.74
N GLN A 676 8.64 -33.20 -18.68
CA GLN A 676 8.21 -34.57 -18.38
C GLN A 676 6.77 -34.54 -17.84
N GLY A 677 5.82 -35.20 -18.52
CA GLY A 677 4.70 -35.92 -17.89
C GLY A 677 3.29 -35.29 -17.85
N ASN A 678 2.47 -35.61 -18.88
CA ASN A 678 1.06 -36.07 -18.90
C ASN A 678 -0.10 -35.45 -18.06
N ASP A 679 0.04 -34.43 -17.21
CA ASP A 679 -1.09 -33.92 -16.39
C ASP A 679 -1.77 -32.65 -16.93
N ASP A 680 -2.45 -32.76 -18.08
CA ASP A 680 -3.18 -31.63 -18.72
C ASP A 680 -4.72 -31.69 -18.56
N ILE A 681 -5.41 -30.58 -18.89
CA ILE A 681 -6.87 -30.41 -18.76
C ILE A 681 -7.68 -31.52 -19.48
N ILE A 682 -7.11 -32.12 -20.53
CA ILE A 682 -7.73 -33.21 -21.30
C ILE A 682 -7.45 -34.56 -20.64
N THR A 683 -6.19 -34.82 -20.20
CA THR A 683 -5.85 -36.06 -19.48
C THR A 683 -6.61 -36.17 -18.15
N ARG A 684 -6.82 -35.04 -17.47
CA ARG A 684 -7.64 -34.91 -16.25
C ARG A 684 -9.14 -35.04 -16.52
N ARG A 685 -9.55 -35.17 -17.79
CA ARG A 685 -10.95 -35.31 -18.25
C ARG A 685 -11.86 -34.14 -17.83
N LEU A 686 -11.29 -32.95 -17.65
CA LEU A 686 -12.06 -31.74 -17.41
C LEU A 686 -12.66 -31.19 -18.71
N VAL A 687 -11.97 -31.40 -19.84
CA VAL A 687 -12.47 -31.13 -21.19
C VAL A 687 -12.25 -32.36 -22.06
N SER A 688 -13.26 -32.73 -22.86
CA SER A 688 -13.15 -33.88 -23.76
C SER A 688 -12.19 -33.57 -24.92
N LEU A 689 -11.49 -34.58 -25.45
CA LEU A 689 -10.60 -34.39 -26.60
C LEU A 689 -11.35 -33.78 -27.82
N PRO A 690 -12.55 -34.26 -28.20
CA PRO A 690 -13.32 -33.65 -29.30
C PRO A 690 -13.71 -32.19 -29.05
N ASP A 691 -14.08 -31.83 -27.82
CA ASP A 691 -14.40 -30.44 -27.49
C ASP A 691 -13.16 -29.54 -27.54
N ALA A 692 -12.02 -30.03 -27.05
CA ALA A 692 -10.77 -29.29 -27.13
C ALA A 692 -10.32 -29.06 -28.58
N GLU A 693 -10.44 -30.06 -29.46
CA GLU A 693 -10.13 -29.91 -30.89
C GLU A 693 -11.06 -28.91 -31.58
N ARG A 694 -12.37 -29.01 -31.32
CA ARG A 694 -13.37 -28.07 -31.86
C ARG A 694 -13.11 -26.63 -31.41
N LEU A 695 -12.86 -26.41 -30.12
CA LEU A 695 -12.58 -25.09 -29.56
C LEU A 695 -11.26 -24.50 -30.09
N PHE A 696 -10.22 -25.33 -30.23
CA PHE A 696 -8.96 -24.91 -30.85
C PHE A 696 -9.15 -24.45 -32.31
N GLU A 697 -9.87 -25.24 -33.11
CA GLU A 697 -10.19 -24.90 -34.50
C GLU A 697 -11.02 -23.61 -34.59
N PHE A 698 -11.99 -23.45 -33.67
CA PHE A 698 -12.78 -22.24 -33.57
C PHE A 698 -11.90 -21.02 -33.27
N TYR A 699 -11.01 -21.10 -32.28
CA TYR A 699 -10.07 -20.03 -31.95
C TYR A 699 -9.20 -19.64 -33.16
N LYS A 700 -8.53 -20.62 -33.79
CA LYS A 700 -7.60 -20.39 -34.90
C LYS A 700 -8.30 -19.71 -36.09
N LYS A 701 -9.53 -20.11 -36.42
CA LYS A 701 -10.26 -19.58 -37.57
C LYS A 701 -10.97 -18.27 -37.30
N ARG A 702 -11.50 -18.07 -36.09
CA ARG A 702 -12.43 -16.98 -35.78
C ARG A 702 -11.90 -15.90 -34.85
N LEU A 703 -10.90 -16.21 -34.01
CA LEU A 703 -10.43 -15.29 -32.94
C LEU A 703 -8.98 -14.86 -33.15
N ASP A 704 -8.08 -15.78 -33.48
CA ASP A 704 -6.65 -15.49 -33.71
C ASP A 704 -6.40 -14.36 -34.74
N PRO A 705 -7.19 -14.22 -35.83
CA PRO A 705 -7.05 -13.09 -36.74
C PRO A 705 -7.31 -11.71 -36.11
N TYR A 706 -8.07 -11.62 -35.01
CA TYR A 706 -8.33 -10.36 -34.27
C TYR A 706 -7.15 -9.94 -33.38
N ILE A 707 -6.27 -10.88 -33.03
CA ILE A 707 -4.98 -10.64 -32.36
C ILE A 707 -3.80 -10.86 -33.34
N TYR A 708 -4.05 -10.52 -34.60
CA TYR A 708 -3.04 -10.46 -35.68
C TYR A 708 -2.30 -11.79 -35.94
N LEU A 709 -2.93 -12.94 -35.67
CA LEU A 709 -2.34 -14.29 -35.82
C LEU A 709 -1.08 -14.53 -34.95
N ILE A 710 -0.85 -13.69 -33.95
CA ILE A 710 0.29 -13.81 -33.02
C ILE A 710 -0.07 -14.69 -31.82
N GLY A 711 -1.36 -14.84 -31.53
CA GLY A 711 -1.86 -15.52 -30.33
C GLY A 711 -1.48 -17.00 -30.27
N CYS A 712 -1.69 -17.76 -31.36
CA CYS A 712 -1.34 -19.18 -31.40
C CYS A 712 -0.55 -19.54 -32.68
N PRO A 713 0.77 -19.82 -32.59
CA PRO A 713 1.59 -20.13 -33.76
C PRO A 713 1.45 -21.58 -34.27
N TYR A 714 0.68 -22.43 -33.58
CA TYR A 714 0.56 -23.85 -33.90
C TYR A 714 -0.61 -24.13 -34.85
N GLU A 715 -0.38 -25.04 -35.80
CA GLU A 715 -1.39 -25.49 -36.77
C GLU A 715 -2.31 -26.59 -36.23
N SER A 716 -1.87 -27.37 -35.24
CA SER A 716 -2.69 -28.44 -34.64
C SER A 716 -2.73 -28.36 -33.12
N MET A 717 -3.88 -28.74 -32.56
CA MET A 717 -4.08 -28.79 -31.10
C MET A 717 -3.07 -29.74 -30.45
N GLN A 718 -2.76 -30.87 -31.10
CA GLN A 718 -1.78 -31.82 -30.59
C GLN A 718 -0.37 -31.22 -30.50
N ALA A 719 0.06 -30.43 -31.49
CA ALA A 719 1.35 -29.74 -31.43
C ALA A 719 1.37 -28.70 -30.31
N LEU A 720 0.30 -27.91 -30.17
CA LEU A 720 0.16 -26.96 -29.06
C LEU A 720 0.18 -27.67 -27.70
N ARG A 721 -0.60 -28.73 -27.54
CA ARG A 721 -0.68 -29.54 -26.30
C ARG A 721 0.67 -30.11 -25.87
N GLN A 722 1.48 -30.55 -26.84
CA GLN A 722 2.83 -31.06 -26.56
C GLN A 722 3.82 -29.96 -26.15
N LYS A 723 3.57 -28.71 -26.57
CA LYS A 723 4.51 -27.59 -26.37
C LYS A 723 4.15 -26.71 -25.19
N SER A 724 2.86 -26.40 -24.99
CA SER A 724 2.41 -25.47 -23.95
C SER A 724 0.98 -25.76 -23.50
N GLN A 725 0.85 -26.34 -22.30
CA GLN A 725 -0.45 -26.49 -21.63
C GLN A 725 -1.07 -25.13 -21.27
N PHE A 726 -0.24 -24.14 -20.89
CA PHE A 726 -0.73 -22.82 -20.52
C PHE A 726 -1.40 -22.13 -21.71
N LEU A 727 -0.74 -22.13 -22.87
CA LEU A 727 -1.30 -21.54 -24.09
C LEU A 727 -2.51 -22.32 -24.58
N LEU A 728 -2.49 -23.66 -24.50
CA LEU A 728 -3.66 -24.49 -24.79
C LEU A 728 -4.88 -24.04 -23.96
N VAL A 729 -4.74 -23.93 -22.65
CA VAL A 729 -5.84 -23.59 -21.76
C VAL A 729 -6.33 -22.16 -22.02
N ALA A 730 -5.43 -21.20 -22.31
CA ALA A 730 -5.82 -19.85 -22.70
C ALA A 730 -6.66 -19.82 -23.98
N VAL A 731 -6.21 -20.54 -25.01
CA VAL A 731 -6.92 -20.71 -26.30
C VAL A 731 -8.31 -21.32 -26.07
N LEU A 732 -8.39 -22.41 -25.30
CA LEU A 732 -9.66 -23.07 -25.00
C LEU A 732 -10.59 -22.19 -24.16
N THR A 733 -10.06 -21.40 -23.23
CA THR A 733 -10.86 -20.48 -22.38
C THR A 733 -11.51 -19.40 -23.22
N VAL A 734 -10.73 -18.73 -24.08
CA VAL A 734 -11.26 -17.67 -24.94
C VAL A 734 -12.19 -18.25 -26.01
N ALA A 735 -11.87 -19.41 -26.58
CA ALA A 735 -12.79 -20.11 -27.48
C ALA A 735 -14.14 -20.41 -26.81
N ALA A 736 -14.11 -20.97 -25.59
CA ALA A 736 -15.32 -21.30 -24.85
C ALA A 736 -16.14 -20.06 -24.44
N LEU A 737 -15.49 -18.92 -24.18
CA LEU A 737 -16.17 -17.65 -23.94
C LEU A 737 -16.99 -17.18 -25.16
N HIS A 738 -16.53 -17.52 -26.36
CA HIS A 738 -17.05 -17.00 -27.63
C HIS A 738 -17.96 -18.00 -28.34
N ASP A 739 -17.88 -19.29 -28.03
CA ASP A 739 -18.68 -20.35 -28.62
C ASP A 739 -19.97 -20.60 -27.79
N PRO A 740 -21.17 -20.34 -28.35
CA PRO A 740 -22.44 -20.52 -27.63
C PRO A 740 -22.72 -21.98 -27.22
N THR A 741 -22.06 -22.94 -27.84
CA THR A 741 -22.22 -24.37 -27.51
C THR A 741 -21.32 -24.82 -26.36
N ALA A 742 -20.41 -23.96 -25.91
CA ALA A 742 -19.37 -24.27 -24.93
C ALA A 742 -19.56 -23.54 -23.59
N ASP A 743 -20.76 -23.03 -23.30
CA ASP A 743 -21.06 -22.29 -22.06
C ASP A 743 -20.72 -23.05 -20.77
N HIS A 744 -20.93 -24.37 -20.78
CA HIS A 744 -20.58 -25.25 -19.67
C HIS A 744 -19.06 -25.48 -19.52
N LEU A 745 -18.28 -25.27 -20.59
CA LEU A 745 -16.83 -25.44 -20.60
C LEU A 745 -16.09 -24.15 -20.22
N TYR A 746 -16.67 -22.97 -20.43
CA TYR A 746 -16.01 -21.70 -20.12
C TYR A 746 -15.58 -21.59 -18.63
N PRO A 747 -16.45 -21.87 -17.64
CA PRO A 747 -16.04 -21.82 -16.23
C PRO A 747 -14.91 -22.81 -15.89
N ILE A 748 -14.92 -24.00 -16.50
CA ILE A 748 -13.91 -25.04 -16.32
C ILE A 748 -12.55 -24.57 -16.85
N CYS A 749 -12.53 -24.11 -18.11
CA CYS A 749 -11.33 -23.59 -18.75
C CYS A 749 -10.79 -22.35 -18.02
N SER A 750 -11.67 -21.42 -17.62
CA SER A 750 -11.32 -20.20 -16.89
C SER A 750 -10.71 -20.50 -15.52
N SER A 751 -11.26 -21.46 -14.78
CA SER A 751 -10.72 -21.92 -13.50
C SER A 751 -9.32 -22.53 -13.67
N GLU A 752 -9.14 -23.39 -14.68
CA GLU A 752 -7.83 -23.98 -14.97
C GLU A 752 -6.81 -22.93 -15.44
N PHE A 753 -7.22 -21.94 -16.24
CA PHE A 753 -6.37 -20.81 -16.65
C PHE A 753 -5.88 -20.02 -15.44
N ARG A 754 -6.77 -19.69 -14.49
CA ARG A 754 -6.40 -19.00 -13.23
C ARG A 754 -5.44 -19.83 -12.39
N ARG A 755 -5.71 -21.13 -12.24
CA ARG A 755 -4.84 -22.05 -11.49
C ARG A 755 -3.44 -22.10 -12.08
N LEU A 756 -3.32 -22.24 -13.40
CA LEU A 756 -2.03 -22.24 -14.10
C LEU A 756 -1.31 -20.90 -13.94
N PHE A 757 -2.03 -19.80 -14.06
CA PHE A 757 -1.50 -18.47 -13.82
C PHE A 757 -0.93 -18.34 -12.41
N GLU A 758 -1.69 -18.67 -11.36
CA GLU A 758 -1.27 -18.62 -9.96
C GLU A 758 0.01 -19.43 -9.69
N THR A 759 0.12 -20.63 -10.28
CA THR A 759 1.33 -21.47 -10.13
C THR A 759 2.54 -20.91 -10.86
N SER A 760 2.34 -20.19 -11.97
CA SER A 760 3.42 -19.68 -12.81
C SER A 760 4.09 -18.38 -12.31
N ILE A 761 3.50 -17.68 -11.33
CA ILE A 761 3.91 -16.32 -10.94
C ILE A 761 5.41 -16.24 -10.52
N PHE A 762 5.96 -17.32 -9.97
CA PHE A 762 7.34 -17.38 -9.46
C PHE A 762 8.30 -18.20 -10.34
N GLU A 763 7.85 -18.66 -11.51
CA GLU A 763 8.70 -19.44 -12.41
C GLU A 763 9.81 -18.57 -13.02
N ARG A 764 11.05 -19.08 -13.04
CA ARG A 764 12.21 -18.33 -13.53
C ARG A 764 12.44 -18.42 -15.03
N ARG A 765 11.93 -19.46 -15.68
CA ARG A 765 12.01 -19.64 -17.13
C ARG A 765 10.66 -19.32 -17.72
N LEU A 766 10.62 -18.54 -18.79
CA LEU A 766 9.42 -18.24 -19.54
C LEU A 766 9.56 -18.77 -20.95
N SER A 767 8.49 -19.36 -21.47
CA SER A 767 8.36 -19.60 -22.90
C SER A 767 7.65 -18.43 -23.57
N ARG A 768 7.87 -18.23 -24.88
CA ARG A 768 7.06 -17.31 -25.69
C ARG A 768 5.57 -17.62 -25.58
N ASP A 769 5.23 -18.91 -25.49
CA ASP A 769 3.84 -19.36 -25.40
C ASP A 769 3.17 -18.95 -24.09
N TYR A 770 3.93 -18.85 -23.00
CA TYR A 770 3.43 -18.26 -21.75
C TYR A 770 3.01 -16.80 -21.96
N LEU A 771 3.86 -15.99 -22.60
CA LEU A 771 3.55 -14.58 -22.86
C LEU A 771 2.37 -14.43 -23.84
N ARG A 772 2.28 -15.28 -24.86
CA ARG A 772 1.13 -15.35 -25.77
C ARG A 772 -0.16 -15.66 -25.03
N ALA A 773 -0.14 -16.62 -24.10
CA ALA A 773 -1.30 -16.97 -23.29
C ALA A 773 -1.79 -15.78 -22.44
N LEU A 774 -0.87 -15.01 -21.86
CA LEU A 774 -1.21 -13.78 -21.14
C LEU A 774 -1.74 -12.70 -22.06
N CYS A 775 -1.21 -12.56 -23.29
CA CYS A 775 -1.75 -11.64 -24.31
C CYS A 775 -3.20 -11.98 -24.64
N ILE A 776 -3.49 -13.27 -24.90
CA ILE A 776 -4.85 -13.76 -25.17
C ILE A 776 -5.79 -13.44 -24.00
N GLY A 777 -5.38 -13.78 -22.77
CA GLY A 777 -6.17 -13.47 -21.58
C GLY A 777 -6.41 -11.97 -21.41
N CYS A 778 -5.38 -11.15 -21.62
CA CYS A 778 -5.46 -9.70 -21.55
C CYS A 778 -6.43 -9.09 -22.57
N TYR A 779 -6.48 -9.63 -23.79
CA TYR A 779 -7.24 -9.07 -24.90
C TYR A 779 -8.75 -9.32 -24.77
N TRP A 780 -9.15 -10.48 -24.23
CA TRP A 780 -10.57 -10.90 -24.18
C TRP A 780 -11.15 -11.09 -22.77
N LEU A 781 -10.37 -11.44 -21.75
CA LEU A 781 -10.88 -11.74 -20.40
C LEU A 781 -10.98 -10.48 -19.54
N SER A 782 -12.02 -9.67 -19.80
CA SER A 782 -12.19 -8.32 -19.22
C SER A 782 -12.02 -8.18 -17.70
N ASP A 783 -12.36 -9.21 -16.92
CA ASP A 783 -12.22 -9.21 -15.45
C ASP A 783 -10.78 -9.49 -14.97
N LEU A 784 -9.96 -10.07 -15.85
CA LEU A 784 -8.53 -10.34 -15.62
C LEU A 784 -7.61 -9.41 -16.42
N SER A 785 -8.12 -8.72 -17.44
CA SER A 785 -7.33 -7.97 -18.43
C SER A 785 -6.30 -7.02 -17.82
N TRP A 786 -6.69 -6.20 -16.83
CA TRP A 786 -5.76 -5.27 -16.17
C TRP A 786 -4.62 -5.98 -15.43
N MET A 787 -4.95 -7.04 -14.68
CA MET A 787 -3.97 -7.81 -13.92
C MET A 787 -3.01 -8.56 -14.84
N LEU A 788 -3.53 -9.20 -15.89
CA LEU A 788 -2.73 -9.97 -16.86
C LEU A 788 -1.86 -9.06 -17.72
N SER A 789 -2.40 -7.94 -18.23
CA SER A 789 -1.61 -6.89 -18.89
C SER A 789 -0.49 -6.44 -17.96
N GLY A 790 -0.90 -6.15 -16.74
CA GLY A 790 -0.08 -5.81 -15.60
C GLY A 790 0.98 -6.84 -15.31
N HIS A 791 0.79 -8.15 -15.58
CA HIS A 791 1.74 -9.27 -15.40
C HIS A 791 2.46 -9.81 -16.67
N ALA A 792 2.09 -9.44 -17.90
CA ALA A 792 2.79 -9.76 -19.18
C ALA A 792 3.97 -8.84 -19.72
N ILE A 793 3.86 -7.49 -19.82
CA ILE A 793 4.91 -6.36 -19.74
C ILE A 793 6.21 -6.53 -18.88
N ARG A 794 6.39 -6.14 -17.58
CA ARG A 794 7.55 -6.55 -16.70
C ARG A 794 8.14 -7.99 -16.86
N ARG A 795 7.40 -9.11 -16.80
CA ARG A 795 7.84 -10.44 -17.29
C ARG A 795 8.48 -10.42 -18.69
N ALA A 796 7.88 -9.77 -19.69
CA ALA A 796 8.51 -9.56 -21.00
C ALA A 796 9.75 -8.63 -20.93
N ALA A 797 9.75 -7.61 -20.06
CA ALA A 797 10.88 -6.70 -19.87
C ALA A 797 12.09 -7.39 -19.20
N GLU A 798 11.87 -8.37 -18.31
CA GLU A 798 12.94 -9.20 -17.72
C GLU A 798 13.75 -9.97 -18.78
N PHE A 799 13.11 -10.32 -19.90
CA PHE A 799 13.72 -11.01 -21.05
C PHE A 799 14.10 -10.04 -22.18
N ASP A 800 14.12 -8.74 -21.89
CA ASP A 800 14.57 -7.71 -22.82
C ASP A 800 13.76 -7.65 -24.14
N LEU A 801 12.47 -8.04 -24.11
CA LEU A 801 11.61 -8.02 -25.31
C LEU A 801 11.34 -6.60 -25.82
N HIS A 802 11.48 -5.59 -24.96
CA HIS A 802 11.32 -4.19 -25.34
C HIS A 802 12.39 -3.71 -26.33
N ASN A 803 13.57 -4.36 -26.34
CA ASN A 803 14.68 -4.09 -27.27
C ASN A 803 14.78 -5.11 -28.42
N SER A 804 13.88 -6.10 -28.50
CA SER A 804 13.87 -7.11 -29.59
C SER A 804 13.69 -6.50 -30.97
N TYR A 805 13.16 -5.29 -31.02
CA TYR A 805 12.87 -4.55 -32.22
C TYR A 805 14.13 -4.18 -33.03
N ASP A 806 15.09 -3.53 -32.37
CA ASP A 806 16.36 -3.14 -32.99
C ASP A 806 17.16 -4.38 -33.39
N ARG A 807 17.15 -5.42 -32.55
CA ARG A 807 17.75 -6.73 -32.86
C ARG A 807 17.12 -7.38 -34.08
N ALA A 808 15.80 -7.31 -34.23
CA ALA A 808 15.09 -7.88 -35.38
C ALA A 808 15.50 -7.20 -36.70
N ILE A 809 15.67 -5.87 -36.70
CA ILE A 809 16.17 -5.14 -37.87
C ILE A 809 17.62 -5.50 -38.14
N GLU A 810 18.50 -5.30 -37.15
CA GLU A 810 19.95 -5.42 -37.33
C GLU A 810 20.38 -6.83 -37.72
N LYS A 811 19.83 -7.83 -37.04
CA LYS A 811 20.21 -9.24 -37.23
C LYS A 811 19.36 -9.96 -38.25
N SER A 812 18.31 -9.31 -38.76
CA SER A 812 17.31 -9.96 -39.60
C SER A 812 16.79 -11.28 -38.98
N SER A 813 16.41 -11.25 -37.70
CA SER A 813 15.99 -12.41 -36.91
C SER A 813 14.46 -12.53 -36.82
N GLN A 814 13.92 -13.67 -37.28
CA GLN A 814 12.49 -13.98 -37.18
C GLN A 814 12.04 -14.16 -35.72
N GLU A 815 12.92 -14.70 -34.87
CA GLU A 815 12.64 -14.93 -33.46
C GLU A 815 12.54 -13.60 -32.68
N ASP A 816 13.46 -12.67 -32.93
CA ASP A 816 13.40 -11.33 -32.35
C ASP A 816 12.16 -10.56 -32.85
N ALA A 817 11.76 -10.76 -34.12
CA ALA A 817 10.54 -10.18 -34.66
C ALA A 817 9.27 -10.72 -33.96
N GLU A 818 9.20 -12.01 -33.62
CA GLU A 818 8.10 -12.56 -32.82
C GLU A 818 8.05 -11.97 -31.40
N CYS A 819 9.20 -11.79 -30.77
CA CYS A 819 9.32 -11.16 -29.46
C CYS A 819 8.85 -9.70 -29.49
N ALA A 820 9.24 -8.94 -30.53
CA ALA A 820 8.77 -7.58 -30.75
C ALA A 820 7.24 -7.52 -30.95
N ARG A 821 6.67 -8.43 -31.74
CA ARG A 821 5.23 -8.57 -31.95
C ARG A 821 4.45 -8.79 -30.64
N ILE A 822 4.93 -9.70 -29.78
CA ILE A 822 4.34 -9.94 -28.45
C ILE A 822 4.41 -8.68 -27.59
N TRP A 823 5.56 -7.98 -27.57
CA TRP A 823 5.71 -6.73 -26.83
C TRP A 823 4.70 -5.65 -27.25
N TYR A 824 4.50 -5.45 -28.57
CA TYR A 824 3.57 -4.44 -29.07
C TYR A 824 2.10 -4.77 -28.74
N ILE A 825 1.69 -6.04 -28.74
CA ILE A 825 0.35 -6.42 -28.28
C ILE A 825 0.15 -5.99 -26.82
N LEU A 826 1.15 -6.19 -25.97
CA LEU A 826 1.11 -5.81 -24.57
C LEU A 826 1.07 -4.28 -24.38
N CYS A 827 1.84 -3.54 -25.17
CA CYS A 827 1.79 -2.08 -25.21
C CYS A 827 0.39 -1.57 -25.61
N VAL A 828 -0.20 -2.17 -26.65
CA VAL A 828 -1.57 -1.85 -27.09
C VAL A 828 -2.57 -2.11 -25.97
N CYS A 829 -2.50 -3.29 -25.34
CA CYS A 829 -3.41 -3.65 -24.27
C CYS A 829 -3.30 -2.71 -23.06
N ASP A 830 -2.08 -2.41 -22.60
CA ASP A 830 -1.87 -1.51 -21.45
C ASP A 830 -2.38 -0.09 -21.70
N GLN A 831 -2.14 0.47 -22.88
CA GLN A 831 -2.66 1.81 -23.22
C GLN A 831 -4.18 1.83 -23.41
N GLN A 832 -4.75 0.78 -24.00
CA GLN A 832 -6.20 0.60 -24.13
C GLN A 832 -6.86 0.54 -22.75
N LEU A 833 -6.35 -0.31 -21.86
CA LEU A 833 -6.89 -0.48 -20.50
C LEU A 833 -6.67 0.79 -19.64
N ALA A 834 -5.55 1.48 -19.79
CA ALA A 834 -5.28 2.76 -19.10
C ALA A 834 -6.33 3.82 -19.48
N THR A 835 -6.72 3.86 -20.75
CA THR A 835 -7.79 4.76 -21.24
C THR A 835 -9.16 4.36 -20.70
N GLN A 836 -9.46 3.06 -20.66
CA GLN A 836 -10.74 2.54 -20.16
C GLN A 836 -10.94 2.75 -18.65
N TYR A 837 -9.93 2.43 -17.84
CA TYR A 837 -10.04 2.48 -16.38
C TYR A 837 -9.65 3.84 -15.78
N GLY A 838 -9.19 4.79 -16.59
CA GLY A 838 -8.70 6.08 -16.12
C GLY A 838 -7.45 5.96 -15.23
N ARG A 839 -6.63 4.93 -15.45
CA ARG A 839 -5.44 4.58 -14.67
C ARG A 839 -4.15 4.90 -15.45
N PRO A 840 -3.02 5.13 -14.78
CA PRO A 840 -1.73 5.27 -15.46
C PRO A 840 -1.33 3.98 -16.18
N SER A 841 -0.72 4.11 -17.36
CA SER A 841 -0.14 2.98 -18.11
C SER A 841 1.23 2.60 -17.53
N ILE A 842 1.58 1.30 -17.61
CA ILE A 842 2.86 0.75 -17.15
C ILE A 842 3.97 1.00 -18.19
N VAL A 843 3.66 0.84 -19.48
CA VAL A 843 4.62 1.10 -20.55
C VAL A 843 4.81 2.61 -20.71
N GLN A 844 5.91 3.11 -20.16
CA GLN A 844 6.41 4.45 -20.47
C GLN A 844 7.20 4.40 -21.79
N GLU A 845 7.25 5.55 -22.46
CA GLU A 845 7.56 5.76 -23.88
C GLU A 845 8.97 5.31 -24.34
N ASP A 846 9.24 3.99 -24.36
CA ASP A 846 10.56 3.44 -24.73
C ASP A 846 10.63 2.90 -26.17
N ALA A 847 9.52 2.80 -26.89
CA ALA A 847 9.52 2.46 -28.31
C ALA A 847 9.26 3.71 -29.13
N SER A 848 10.30 4.30 -29.72
CA SER A 848 10.13 5.38 -30.68
C SER A 848 9.12 4.92 -31.75
N THR A 849 8.04 5.68 -31.96
CA THR A 849 7.11 5.44 -33.08
C THR A 849 7.86 5.41 -34.41
N GLN A 850 9.05 6.01 -34.44
CA GLN A 850 10.05 5.94 -35.50
C GLN A 850 10.58 4.52 -35.74
N GLY A 851 10.99 3.81 -34.69
CA GLY A 851 11.39 2.40 -34.76
C GLY A 851 10.29 1.55 -35.39
N ALA A 852 9.05 1.63 -34.90
CA ALA A 852 7.91 0.90 -35.49
C ALA A 852 7.77 1.08 -37.02
N ILE A 853 7.98 2.30 -37.54
CA ILE A 853 7.92 2.57 -38.99
C ILE A 853 9.09 1.92 -39.73
N ASP A 854 10.27 1.91 -39.15
CA ASP A 854 11.44 1.26 -39.73
C ASP A 854 11.27 -0.28 -39.79
N PHE A 855 10.31 -0.84 -39.03
CA PHE A 855 10.03 -2.28 -39.00
C PHE A 855 9.35 -2.72 -40.26
N LEU A 856 8.35 -1.91 -40.61
CA LEU A 856 7.49 -2.14 -41.75
C LEU A 856 8.27 -2.06 -43.06
N ARG A 857 9.44 -1.41 -43.00
CA ARG A 857 10.43 -1.33 -44.08
C ARG A 857 11.43 -2.49 -44.08
N SER A 858 11.58 -3.21 -42.97
CA SER A 858 12.45 -4.39 -42.88
C SER A 858 11.89 -5.58 -43.66
N ALA A 859 12.77 -6.48 -44.11
CA ALA A 859 12.39 -7.66 -44.87
C ALA A 859 11.61 -8.72 -44.06
N ILE A 860 11.50 -8.56 -42.74
CA ILE A 860 10.92 -9.53 -41.80
C ILE A 860 9.50 -9.13 -41.37
N SER A 861 9.11 -7.90 -41.68
CA SER A 861 7.75 -7.46 -41.45
C SER A 861 6.76 -8.16 -42.38
N ASN A 862 5.59 -8.46 -41.84
CA ASN A 862 4.45 -8.99 -42.57
C ASN A 862 3.25 -8.02 -42.53
N GLU A 863 2.10 -8.47 -43.00
CA GLU A 863 0.92 -7.61 -43.10
C GLU A 863 0.20 -7.45 -41.75
N GLU A 864 0.31 -8.46 -40.91
CA GLU A 864 -0.18 -8.48 -39.53
C GLU A 864 0.49 -7.38 -38.69
N ASP A 865 1.77 -7.11 -38.95
CA ASP A 865 2.53 -6.04 -38.31
C ASP A 865 1.94 -4.65 -38.62
N ARG A 866 1.42 -4.42 -39.84
CA ARG A 866 0.78 -3.14 -40.20
C ARG A 866 -0.46 -2.90 -39.38
N ARG A 867 -1.26 -3.96 -39.20
CA ARG A 867 -2.47 -3.90 -38.37
C ARG A 867 -2.12 -3.63 -36.91
N LEU A 868 -1.14 -4.34 -36.35
CA LEU A 868 -0.69 -4.16 -34.96
C LEU A 868 -0.13 -2.75 -34.72
N LEU A 869 0.72 -2.26 -35.62
CA LEU A 869 1.35 -0.94 -35.47
C LEU A 869 0.36 0.21 -35.71
N SER A 870 -0.67 0.03 -36.53
CA SER A 870 -1.78 0.99 -36.59
C SER A 870 -2.39 1.20 -35.20
N GLN A 871 -2.60 0.12 -34.44
CA GLN A 871 -3.13 0.19 -33.08
C GLN A 871 -2.14 0.81 -32.10
N ALA A 872 -0.87 0.40 -32.14
CA ALA A 872 0.17 0.96 -31.26
C ALA A 872 0.31 2.49 -31.42
N THR A 873 0.19 2.99 -32.65
CA THR A 873 0.32 4.43 -32.94
C THR A 873 -0.91 5.25 -32.51
N VAL A 874 -2.14 4.75 -32.67
CA VAL A 874 -3.34 5.50 -32.22
C VAL A 874 -3.44 5.57 -30.71
N VAL A 875 -3.08 4.49 -30.00
CA VAL A 875 -3.13 4.49 -28.53
C VAL A 875 -2.06 5.41 -27.92
N SER A 876 -0.98 5.69 -28.65
CA SER A 876 -0.01 6.73 -28.28
C SER A 876 -0.62 8.14 -28.35
N ILE A 877 -1.41 8.45 -29.39
CA ILE A 877 -2.16 9.72 -29.47
C ILE A 877 -3.17 9.83 -28.32
N LEU A 878 -3.91 8.75 -28.03
CA LEU A 878 -4.86 8.70 -26.91
C LEU A 878 -4.19 8.92 -25.55
N ARG A 879 -2.98 8.41 -25.35
CA ARG A 879 -2.16 8.69 -24.16
C ARG A 879 -1.86 10.19 -24.05
N SER A 880 -1.39 10.83 -25.11
CA SER A 880 -1.09 12.27 -25.11
C SER A 880 -2.33 13.12 -24.79
N ILE A 881 -3.51 12.72 -25.29
CA ILE A 881 -4.78 13.34 -24.94
C ILE A 881 -5.07 13.18 -23.43
N ARG A 882 -4.95 11.96 -22.91
CA ARG A 882 -5.18 11.64 -21.49
C ARG A 882 -4.25 12.43 -20.56
N GLU A 883 -2.96 12.50 -20.89
CA GLU A 883 -1.95 13.23 -20.12
C GLU A 883 -2.28 14.73 -20.05
N LEU A 884 -2.63 15.36 -21.19
CA LEU A 884 -3.01 16.78 -21.23
C LEU A 884 -4.20 17.10 -20.32
N PHE A 885 -5.21 16.23 -20.28
CA PHE A 885 -6.45 16.49 -19.54
C PHE A 885 -6.46 15.93 -18.10
N SER A 886 -5.37 15.34 -17.61
CA SER A 886 -5.29 14.63 -16.31
C SER A 886 -5.34 15.50 -15.05
N SER A 887 -4.89 16.76 -15.12
CA SER A 887 -4.54 17.58 -13.95
C SER A 887 -5.69 18.38 -13.29
N ASN A 888 -6.92 18.35 -13.85
CA ASN A 888 -8.06 19.13 -13.36
C ASN A 888 -9.38 18.36 -13.56
N LYS A 889 -9.56 17.25 -12.82
CA LYS A 889 -10.83 16.51 -12.80
C LYS A 889 -11.94 17.42 -12.25
N GLY A 890 -13.12 17.40 -12.87
CA GLY A 890 -14.30 18.17 -12.44
C GLY A 890 -14.41 19.64 -12.91
N LYS A 891 -13.37 20.27 -13.48
CA LYS A 891 -13.44 21.68 -13.92
C LYS A 891 -13.63 21.85 -15.44
N PRO A 892 -14.34 22.92 -15.89
CA PRO A 892 -14.41 23.33 -17.29
C PRO A 892 -13.05 23.44 -17.95
N ILE A 893 -12.98 23.05 -19.22
CA ILE A 893 -11.74 23.14 -20.00
C ILE A 893 -11.48 24.61 -20.41
N PRO A 894 -10.30 25.18 -20.10
CA PRO A 894 -9.94 26.51 -20.56
C PRO A 894 -9.95 26.64 -22.09
N ARG A 895 -10.37 27.81 -22.60
CA ARG A 895 -10.37 28.14 -24.05
C ARG A 895 -9.02 27.90 -24.74
N LEU A 896 -7.90 28.04 -24.03
CA LEU A 896 -6.55 27.79 -24.55
C LEU A 896 -6.35 26.36 -25.09
N HIS A 897 -7.11 25.39 -24.57
CA HIS A 897 -7.04 24.00 -25.05
C HIS A 897 -7.66 23.79 -26.43
N LEU A 898 -8.38 24.75 -27.01
CA LEU A 898 -8.87 24.65 -28.39
C LEU A 898 -7.74 24.35 -29.37
N ASN A 899 -6.60 25.02 -29.24
CA ASN A 899 -5.44 24.79 -30.11
C ASN A 899 -4.90 23.36 -29.97
N HIS A 900 -4.88 22.83 -28.75
CA HIS A 900 -4.46 21.45 -28.48
C HIS A 900 -5.45 20.44 -29.07
N ILE A 901 -6.76 20.69 -28.94
CA ILE A 901 -7.81 19.85 -29.54
C ILE A 901 -7.68 19.85 -31.07
N SER A 902 -7.50 21.01 -31.70
CA SER A 902 -7.27 21.11 -33.15
C SER A 902 -6.00 20.38 -33.59
N HIS A 903 -4.94 20.44 -32.79
CA HIS A 903 -3.70 19.71 -33.05
C HIS A 903 -3.89 18.19 -33.00
N PHE A 904 -4.53 17.67 -31.94
CA PHE A 904 -4.82 16.24 -31.83
C PHE A 904 -5.77 15.75 -32.92
N ARG A 905 -6.78 16.55 -33.30
CA ARG A 905 -7.64 16.24 -34.45
C ARG A 905 -6.81 16.05 -35.72
N LEU A 906 -5.92 16.98 -36.04
CA LEU A 906 -5.08 16.88 -37.22
C LEU A 906 -4.19 15.62 -37.20
N GLN A 907 -3.63 15.27 -36.04
CA GLN A 907 -2.86 14.04 -35.87
C GLN A 907 -3.72 12.80 -36.11
N LEU A 908 -4.96 12.76 -35.61
CA LEU A 908 -5.89 11.66 -35.84
C LEU A 908 -6.30 11.56 -37.32
N ASP A 909 -6.55 12.69 -37.99
CA ASP A 909 -6.91 12.73 -39.41
C ASP A 909 -5.75 12.21 -40.28
N GLN A 910 -4.51 12.61 -39.97
CA GLN A 910 -3.30 12.11 -40.62
C GLN A 910 -3.09 10.62 -40.38
N TRP A 911 -3.26 10.17 -39.13
CA TRP A 911 -3.19 8.75 -38.77
C TRP A 911 -4.21 7.93 -39.56
N PHE A 912 -5.46 8.40 -39.63
CA PHE A 912 -6.55 7.71 -40.31
C PHE A 912 -6.28 7.59 -41.82
N ALA A 913 -5.88 8.69 -42.47
CA ALA A 913 -5.56 8.69 -43.89
C ALA A 913 -4.41 7.73 -44.22
N PHE A 914 -3.34 7.77 -43.42
CA PHE A 914 -2.18 6.91 -43.61
C PHE A 914 -2.52 5.43 -43.45
N TRP A 915 -3.10 5.02 -42.30
CA TRP A 915 -3.29 3.60 -42.02
C TRP A 915 -4.42 2.96 -42.81
N THR A 916 -5.42 3.73 -43.25
CA THR A 916 -6.47 3.20 -44.13
C THR A 916 -5.91 2.77 -45.49
N ASP A 917 -4.90 3.49 -46.00
CA ASP A 917 -4.20 3.14 -47.24
C ASP A 917 -3.26 1.94 -47.04
N GLN A 918 -2.54 1.91 -45.92
CA GLN A 918 -1.50 0.91 -45.65
C GLN A 918 -2.04 -0.47 -45.22
N VAL A 919 -3.26 -0.57 -44.69
CA VAL A 919 -3.84 -1.84 -44.25
C VAL A 919 -4.72 -2.45 -45.35
N GLN A 920 -4.58 -3.77 -45.57
CA GLN A 920 -5.38 -4.53 -46.52
C GLN A 920 -6.89 -4.41 -46.29
N GLU A 921 -7.62 -4.36 -47.39
CA GLU A 921 -9.07 -4.20 -47.37
C GLU A 921 -9.80 -5.46 -46.89
N LYS A 922 -9.31 -6.65 -47.23
CA LYS A 922 -9.93 -7.93 -46.86
C LYS A 922 -8.90 -8.87 -46.26
N TRP A 923 -9.31 -9.61 -45.24
CA TRP A 923 -8.48 -10.60 -44.57
C TRP A 923 -9.19 -11.95 -44.44
N PRO A 924 -8.48 -13.08 -44.64
CA PRO A 924 -9.05 -14.42 -44.45
C PRO A 924 -9.63 -14.58 -43.03
N GLY A 925 -10.89 -15.01 -42.94
CA GLY A 925 -11.58 -15.29 -41.67
C GLY A 925 -12.30 -14.10 -41.01
N ILE A 926 -11.91 -12.86 -41.29
CA ILE A 926 -12.53 -11.64 -40.70
C ILE A 926 -12.97 -10.60 -41.73
N GLY A 927 -12.96 -10.93 -43.02
CA GLY A 927 -13.54 -10.10 -44.08
C GLY A 927 -12.91 -8.70 -44.13
N GLY A 928 -13.75 -7.68 -44.26
CA GLY A 928 -13.32 -6.28 -44.30
C GLY A 928 -12.87 -5.68 -42.98
N PHE A 929 -12.91 -6.44 -41.88
CA PHE A 929 -12.71 -5.92 -40.53
C PHE A 929 -11.42 -5.10 -40.32
N PRO A 930 -10.24 -5.41 -40.88
CA PRO A 930 -9.03 -4.63 -40.60
C PRO A 930 -9.16 -3.12 -40.84
N ARG A 931 -9.70 -2.71 -42.00
CA ARG A 931 -9.97 -1.29 -42.29
C ARG A 931 -11.13 -0.74 -41.46
N LYS A 932 -12.17 -1.55 -41.22
CA LYS A 932 -13.30 -1.14 -40.36
C LYS A 932 -12.86 -0.92 -38.92
N GLY A 933 -11.91 -1.69 -38.42
CA GLY A 933 -11.27 -1.52 -37.13
C GLY A 933 -10.55 -0.19 -37.03
N ILE A 934 -9.82 0.24 -38.07
CA ILE A 934 -9.20 1.58 -38.13
C ILE A 934 -10.26 2.67 -38.02
N VAL A 935 -11.37 2.52 -38.76
CA VAL A 935 -12.50 3.46 -38.69
C VAL A 935 -13.08 3.52 -37.27
N LEU A 936 -13.30 2.38 -36.62
CA LEU A 936 -13.82 2.34 -35.24
C LEU A 936 -12.87 3.03 -34.24
N HIS A 937 -11.57 2.74 -34.32
CA HIS A 937 -10.57 3.33 -33.42
C HIS A 937 -10.39 4.84 -33.65
N TYR A 938 -10.43 5.29 -34.91
CA TYR A 938 -10.42 6.72 -35.25
C TYR A 938 -11.62 7.44 -34.65
N ASN A 939 -12.84 6.92 -34.87
CA ASN A 939 -14.05 7.54 -34.31
C ASN A 939 -14.03 7.51 -32.78
N PHE A 940 -13.53 6.44 -32.15
CA PHE A 940 -13.39 6.42 -30.70
C PHE A 940 -12.36 7.41 -30.18
N ALA A 941 -11.21 7.56 -30.86
CA ALA A 941 -10.22 8.56 -30.48
C ALA A 941 -10.75 10.00 -30.59
N GLN A 942 -11.52 10.28 -31.64
CA GLN A 942 -12.22 11.56 -31.78
C GLN A 942 -13.28 11.75 -30.69
N LEU A 943 -14.10 10.72 -30.45
CA LEU A 943 -15.10 10.75 -29.37
C LEU A 943 -14.43 11.03 -28.02
N TYR A 944 -13.36 10.32 -27.67
CA TYR A 944 -12.62 10.51 -26.43
C TYR A 944 -12.07 11.94 -26.34
N LEU A 945 -11.40 12.43 -27.38
CA LEU A 945 -10.88 13.81 -27.47
C LEU A 945 -11.98 14.86 -27.24
N TYR A 946 -13.08 14.77 -27.97
CA TYR A 946 -14.14 15.76 -27.92
C TYR A 946 -15.02 15.63 -26.68
N SER A 947 -15.13 14.44 -26.10
CA SER A 947 -15.91 14.23 -24.86
C SER A 947 -15.42 15.16 -23.74
N HIS A 948 -14.12 15.48 -23.70
CA HIS A 948 -13.54 16.38 -22.73
C HIS A 948 -14.20 17.78 -22.68
N VAL A 949 -14.75 18.31 -23.78
CA VAL A 949 -15.36 19.66 -23.77
C VAL A 949 -16.62 19.77 -22.90
N PHE A 950 -17.21 18.62 -22.52
CA PHE A 950 -18.38 18.56 -21.63
C PHE A 950 -18.00 18.54 -20.14
N ARG A 951 -16.70 18.45 -19.80
CA ARG A 951 -16.21 18.34 -18.42
C ARG A 951 -16.52 19.59 -17.59
N GLY A 952 -17.05 19.39 -16.39
CA GLY A 952 -17.24 20.46 -15.40
C GLY A 952 -18.31 21.49 -15.74
N ILE A 953 -19.17 21.22 -16.73
CA ILE A 953 -20.31 22.08 -17.08
C ILE A 953 -21.49 21.75 -16.17
N SER A 954 -21.95 22.72 -15.36
CA SER A 954 -23.09 22.60 -14.45
C SER A 954 -24.38 22.19 -15.15
N LYS A 955 -25.40 21.72 -14.40
CA LYS A 955 -26.69 21.27 -14.96
C LYS A 955 -27.39 22.34 -15.81
N ASP A 956 -27.27 23.62 -15.43
CA ASP A 956 -27.95 24.76 -16.07
C ASP A 956 -27.07 25.52 -17.10
N ASP A 957 -25.80 25.16 -17.22
CA ASP A 957 -24.86 25.86 -18.10
C ASP A 957 -24.84 25.29 -19.53
N HIS A 958 -24.75 26.18 -20.51
CA HIS A 958 -24.63 25.82 -21.92
C HIS A 958 -23.18 25.54 -22.32
N ILE A 959 -22.98 24.69 -23.33
CA ILE A 959 -21.65 24.50 -23.92
C ILE A 959 -21.19 25.84 -24.49
N PRO A 960 -19.99 26.34 -24.16
CA PRO A 960 -19.49 27.58 -24.71
C PRO A 960 -19.46 27.52 -26.25
N HIS A 961 -19.91 28.59 -26.92
CA HIS A 961 -20.07 28.63 -28.38
C HIS A 961 -18.79 28.20 -29.14
N TYR A 962 -17.61 28.53 -28.60
CA TYR A 962 -16.32 28.17 -29.20
C TYR A 962 -15.96 26.67 -29.08
N PHE A 963 -16.67 25.89 -28.27
CA PHE A 963 -16.56 24.42 -28.20
C PHE A 963 -17.72 23.69 -28.87
N LEU A 964 -18.69 24.41 -29.45
CA LEU A 964 -19.88 23.80 -30.05
C LEU A 964 -19.54 22.84 -31.20
N ASP A 965 -18.60 23.23 -32.07
CA ASP A 965 -18.12 22.36 -33.14
C ASP A 965 -17.46 21.08 -32.59
N CYS A 966 -16.73 21.18 -31.48
CA CYS A 966 -16.15 20.02 -30.82
C CYS A 966 -17.23 19.08 -30.28
N ALA A 967 -18.25 19.65 -29.63
CA ALA A 967 -19.39 18.88 -29.11
C ALA A 967 -20.13 18.14 -30.23
N LEU A 968 -20.41 18.82 -31.35
CA LEU A 968 -21.05 18.21 -32.53
C LEU A 968 -20.19 17.09 -33.13
N ASN A 969 -18.88 17.29 -33.27
CA ASN A 969 -17.97 16.24 -33.75
C ASN A 969 -17.94 15.02 -32.83
N GLY A 970 -18.00 15.21 -31.50
CA GLY A 970 -18.12 14.12 -30.54
C GLY A 970 -19.42 13.31 -30.71
N ILE A 971 -20.55 13.99 -30.93
CA ILE A 971 -21.85 13.36 -31.22
C ILE A 971 -21.80 12.57 -32.52
N THR A 972 -21.23 13.16 -33.59
CA THR A 972 -21.06 12.47 -34.88
C THR A 972 -20.21 11.21 -34.72
N ALA A 973 -19.06 11.30 -34.04
CA ALA A 973 -18.18 10.16 -33.83
C ALA A 973 -18.85 9.02 -33.05
N ALA A 974 -19.56 9.34 -31.95
CA ALA A 974 -20.32 8.35 -31.19
C ALA A 974 -21.46 7.71 -32.01
N THR A 975 -22.18 8.52 -32.79
CA THR A 975 -23.24 8.03 -33.68
C THR A 975 -22.68 7.09 -34.73
N THR A 976 -21.55 7.44 -35.35
CA THR A 976 -20.88 6.60 -36.35
C THR A 976 -20.41 5.27 -35.77
N ILE A 977 -19.91 5.24 -34.52
CA ILE A 977 -19.55 3.98 -33.86
C ILE A 977 -20.77 3.06 -33.78
N ILE A 978 -21.90 3.53 -33.24
CA ILE A 978 -23.10 2.70 -33.08
C ILE A 978 -23.67 2.29 -34.44
N ASP A 979 -23.79 3.23 -35.39
CA ASP A 979 -24.27 2.99 -36.75
C ASP A 979 -23.48 1.88 -37.45
N LYS A 980 -22.15 1.87 -37.25
CA LYS A 980 -21.29 0.82 -37.79
C LYS A 980 -21.57 -0.56 -37.21
N PHE A 981 -21.92 -0.66 -35.94
CA PHE A 981 -22.34 -1.94 -35.34
C PHE A 981 -23.70 -2.42 -35.83
N LEU A 982 -24.58 -1.51 -36.26
CA LEU A 982 -25.92 -1.83 -36.77
C LEU A 982 -25.92 -2.23 -38.24
N HIS A 983 -25.15 -1.52 -39.06
CA HIS A 983 -25.33 -1.54 -40.51
C HIS A 983 -24.11 -2.03 -41.31
N ASP A 984 -22.91 -2.05 -40.72
CA ASP A 984 -21.72 -2.53 -41.44
C ASP A 984 -21.62 -4.07 -41.32
N PRO A 985 -21.71 -4.81 -42.43
CA PRO A 985 -21.82 -6.27 -42.39
C PRO A 985 -20.55 -6.94 -41.85
N ASP A 986 -19.37 -6.38 -42.14
CA ASP A 986 -18.10 -6.90 -41.65
C ASP A 986 -17.97 -6.72 -40.13
N ILE A 987 -18.45 -5.59 -39.60
CA ILE A 987 -18.46 -5.34 -38.14
C ILE A 987 -19.50 -6.24 -37.47
N THR A 988 -20.71 -6.32 -38.02
CA THR A 988 -21.79 -7.18 -37.52
C THR A 988 -21.33 -8.64 -37.40
N GLN A 989 -20.73 -9.19 -38.46
CA GLN A 989 -20.24 -10.57 -38.45
C GLN A 989 -19.08 -10.76 -37.45
N GLY A 990 -18.35 -9.69 -37.16
CA GLY A 990 -17.21 -9.70 -36.27
C GLY A 990 -17.51 -9.54 -34.79
N ILE A 991 -18.72 -9.09 -34.40
CA ILE A 991 -19.05 -8.68 -33.03
C ILE A 991 -18.59 -9.70 -31.99
N VAL A 992 -18.83 -10.98 -32.23
CA VAL A 992 -18.45 -12.05 -31.29
C VAL A 992 -16.93 -12.15 -31.16
N GLY A 993 -16.16 -12.02 -32.24
CA GLY A 993 -14.70 -12.22 -32.20
C GLY A 993 -13.88 -11.01 -31.71
N MET A 994 -14.51 -9.84 -31.59
CA MET A 994 -13.82 -8.60 -31.24
C MET A 994 -13.27 -8.61 -29.81
N PRO A 995 -12.17 -7.90 -29.54
CA PRO A 995 -11.65 -7.77 -28.18
C PRO A 995 -12.59 -7.00 -27.27
N SER A 996 -12.43 -7.24 -25.96
CA SER A 996 -13.17 -6.54 -24.91
C SER A 996 -13.10 -5.01 -25.01
N TYR A 997 -11.99 -4.49 -25.55
CA TYR A 997 -11.79 -3.06 -25.79
C TYR A 997 -12.85 -2.46 -26.72
N VAL A 998 -13.15 -3.14 -27.82
CA VAL A 998 -14.08 -2.66 -28.84
C VAL A 998 -15.52 -2.62 -28.32
N HIS A 999 -15.92 -3.57 -27.48
CA HIS A 999 -17.21 -3.52 -26.78
C HIS A 999 -17.30 -2.35 -25.81
N SER A 1000 -16.21 -2.07 -25.08
CA SER A 1000 -16.16 -0.94 -24.15
C SER A 1000 -16.22 0.41 -24.87
N MET A 1001 -15.62 0.53 -26.07
CA MET A 1001 -15.77 1.72 -26.92
C MET A 1001 -17.23 1.99 -27.27
N THR A 1002 -17.98 0.94 -27.64
CA THR A 1002 -19.40 1.04 -27.97
C THR A 1002 -20.25 1.35 -26.73
N ALA A 1003 -19.88 0.81 -25.56
CA ALA A 1003 -20.50 1.16 -24.28
C ALA A 1003 -20.35 2.66 -23.98
N PHE A 1004 -19.11 3.18 -24.13
CA PHE A 1004 -18.80 4.60 -23.92
C PHE A 1004 -19.58 5.49 -24.89
N ALA A 1005 -19.64 5.14 -26.18
CA ALA A 1005 -20.42 5.86 -27.18
C ALA A 1005 -21.92 5.92 -26.83
N SER A 1006 -22.49 4.81 -26.37
CA SER A 1006 -23.91 4.71 -25.98
C SER A 1006 -24.21 5.57 -24.74
N MET A 1007 -23.34 5.51 -23.73
CA MET A 1007 -23.45 6.33 -22.52
C MET A 1007 -23.31 7.81 -22.82
N PHE A 1008 -22.33 8.18 -23.65
CA PHE A 1008 -22.11 9.56 -24.09
C PHE A 1008 -23.34 10.12 -24.80
N LEU A 1009 -23.87 9.43 -25.81
CA LEU A 1009 -25.04 9.90 -26.56
C LEU A 1009 -26.29 10.01 -25.68
N THR A 1010 -26.50 9.06 -24.76
CA THR A 1010 -27.63 9.13 -23.82
C THR A 1010 -27.54 10.37 -22.96
N LYS A 1011 -26.38 10.61 -22.32
CA LYS A 1011 -26.15 11.81 -21.49
C LYS A 1011 -26.34 13.10 -22.28
N VAL A 1012 -25.83 13.16 -23.51
CA VAL A 1012 -25.96 14.34 -24.37
C VAL A 1012 -27.40 14.57 -24.81
N ALA A 1013 -28.15 13.52 -25.19
CA ALA A 1013 -29.56 13.65 -25.60
C ALA A 1013 -30.49 14.05 -24.44
N ILE A 1014 -30.18 13.62 -23.21
CA ILE A 1014 -30.92 14.03 -22.02
C ILE A 1014 -30.69 15.52 -21.74
N LYS A 1015 -29.42 15.96 -21.74
CA LYS A 1015 -29.03 17.32 -21.31
C LYS A 1015 -29.12 18.39 -22.41
N TYR A 1016 -28.72 18.07 -23.63
CA TYR A 1016 -28.57 19.00 -24.76
C TYR A 1016 -29.45 18.58 -25.95
N HIS A 1017 -30.76 18.59 -25.74
CA HIS A 1017 -31.77 18.16 -26.72
C HIS A 1017 -31.70 18.89 -28.07
N ASP A 1018 -31.19 20.12 -28.09
CA ASP A 1018 -30.97 20.89 -29.32
C ASP A 1018 -29.83 20.34 -30.21
N LEU A 1019 -28.90 19.57 -29.64
CA LEU A 1019 -27.74 19.02 -30.36
C LEU A 1019 -28.02 17.64 -30.96
N ILE A 1020 -28.90 16.84 -30.35
CA ILE A 1020 -29.34 15.55 -30.89
C ILE A 1020 -30.71 15.15 -30.33
N ALA A 1021 -31.60 14.72 -31.22
CA ALA A 1021 -32.94 14.26 -30.85
C ALA A 1021 -32.89 12.97 -30.01
N ARG A 1022 -33.67 12.93 -28.92
CA ARG A 1022 -33.77 11.78 -28.01
C ARG A 1022 -34.22 10.50 -28.71
N ASP A 1023 -35.23 10.61 -29.57
CA ASP A 1023 -35.77 9.46 -30.33
C ASP A 1023 -34.70 8.81 -31.21
N LYS A 1024 -33.84 9.62 -31.84
CA LYS A 1024 -32.72 9.11 -32.64
C LYS A 1024 -31.74 8.30 -31.79
N VAL A 1025 -31.42 8.76 -30.58
CA VAL A 1025 -30.51 8.04 -29.68
C VAL A 1025 -31.18 6.77 -29.11
N TYR A 1026 -32.48 6.85 -28.80
CA TYR A 1026 -33.27 5.71 -28.39
C TYR A 1026 -33.26 4.60 -29.44
N ASP A 1027 -33.48 4.94 -30.71
CA ASP A 1027 -33.48 3.99 -31.84
C ASP A 1027 -32.10 3.35 -32.04
N LEU A 1028 -31.03 4.15 -31.96
CA LEU A 1028 -29.66 3.65 -32.07
C LEU A 1028 -29.31 2.64 -30.97
N ILE A 1029 -29.60 2.96 -29.71
CA ILE A 1029 -29.27 2.07 -28.59
C ILE A 1029 -30.18 0.83 -28.60
N THR A 1030 -31.46 0.98 -28.91
CA THR A 1030 -32.39 -0.16 -29.00
C THR A 1030 -32.01 -1.10 -30.15
N GLY A 1031 -31.63 -0.55 -31.31
CA GLY A 1031 -31.08 -1.34 -32.42
C GLY A 1031 -29.82 -2.09 -31.99
N LEU A 1032 -28.95 -1.47 -31.19
CA LEU A 1032 -27.70 -2.08 -30.74
C LEU A 1032 -27.97 -3.24 -29.76
N VAL A 1033 -28.95 -3.08 -28.86
CA VAL A 1033 -29.42 -4.14 -27.97
C VAL A 1033 -29.93 -5.34 -28.76
N GLN A 1034 -30.77 -5.10 -29.77
CA GLN A 1034 -31.28 -6.17 -30.65
C GLN A 1034 -30.13 -6.86 -31.38
N GLN A 1035 -29.17 -6.08 -31.86
CA GLN A 1035 -28.01 -6.59 -32.57
C GLN A 1035 -27.10 -7.44 -31.69
N PHE A 1036 -26.87 -7.06 -30.43
CA PHE A 1036 -26.08 -7.86 -29.50
C PHE A 1036 -26.81 -9.13 -29.07
N ARG A 1037 -28.13 -9.08 -28.86
CA ARG A 1037 -28.94 -10.26 -28.53
C ARG A 1037 -29.06 -11.25 -29.69
N SER A 1038 -28.95 -10.79 -30.93
CA SER A 1038 -29.01 -11.65 -32.12
C SER A 1038 -27.70 -12.39 -32.40
N GLN A 1039 -26.60 -12.04 -31.74
CA GLN A 1039 -25.31 -12.68 -31.97
C GLN A 1039 -25.25 -14.09 -31.36
N PRO A 1040 -24.72 -15.08 -32.08
CA PRO A 1040 -24.48 -16.42 -31.55
C PRO A 1040 -23.19 -16.42 -30.71
N ALA A 1041 -23.27 -15.88 -29.49
CA ALA A 1041 -22.16 -15.79 -28.53
C ALA A 1041 -22.46 -16.59 -27.26
N GLY A 1042 -21.41 -17.00 -26.54
CA GLY A 1042 -21.55 -17.62 -25.22
C GLY A 1042 -22.27 -16.71 -24.21
N LYS A 1043 -22.94 -17.31 -23.22
CA LYS A 1043 -23.66 -16.64 -22.11
C LYS A 1043 -22.81 -15.56 -21.44
N TRP A 1044 -21.51 -15.82 -21.30
CA TRP A 1044 -20.55 -14.97 -20.58
C TRP A 1044 -19.91 -13.88 -21.47
N HIS A 1045 -20.25 -13.83 -22.75
CA HIS A 1045 -19.68 -12.86 -23.69
C HIS A 1045 -20.20 -11.43 -23.43
N LEU A 1046 -19.32 -10.42 -23.56
CA LEU A 1046 -19.64 -9.03 -23.24
C LEU A 1046 -20.84 -8.48 -24.02
N ALA A 1047 -21.01 -8.86 -25.30
CA ALA A 1047 -22.19 -8.44 -26.08
C ALA A 1047 -23.51 -8.81 -25.39
N GLY A 1048 -23.62 -10.04 -24.86
CA GLY A 1048 -24.79 -10.51 -24.13
C GLY A 1048 -24.94 -9.78 -22.79
N LEU A 1049 -23.86 -9.64 -22.02
CA LEU A 1049 -23.85 -8.99 -20.72
C LEU A 1049 -24.19 -7.49 -20.79
N MET A 1050 -23.79 -6.81 -21.87
CA MET A 1050 -24.06 -5.39 -22.09
C MET A 1050 -25.51 -5.10 -22.51
N ALA A 1051 -26.18 -6.05 -23.18
CA ALA A 1051 -27.49 -5.80 -23.80
C ALA A 1051 -28.53 -5.30 -22.78
N SER A 1052 -28.60 -5.91 -21.59
CA SER A 1052 -29.54 -5.50 -20.55
C SER A 1052 -29.24 -4.10 -19.99
N GLY A 1053 -27.96 -3.75 -19.83
CA GLY A 1053 -27.55 -2.41 -19.37
C GLY A 1053 -27.87 -1.33 -20.40
N LEU A 1054 -27.60 -1.61 -21.68
CA LEU A 1054 -27.95 -0.73 -22.79
C LEU A 1054 -29.48 -0.54 -22.93
N GLU A 1055 -30.27 -1.59 -22.70
CA GLU A 1055 -31.73 -1.51 -22.76
C GLU A 1055 -32.30 -0.61 -21.66
N ARG A 1056 -31.85 -0.77 -20.42
CA ARG A 1056 -32.24 0.13 -19.32
C ARG A 1056 -31.83 1.58 -19.60
N MET A 1057 -30.66 1.79 -20.19
CA MET A 1057 -30.20 3.11 -20.60
C MET A 1057 -31.10 3.72 -21.69
N ALA A 1058 -31.51 2.94 -22.69
CA ALA A 1058 -32.46 3.41 -23.72
C ALA A 1058 -33.81 3.83 -23.10
N GLN A 1059 -34.30 3.11 -22.09
CA GLN A 1059 -35.58 3.44 -21.44
C GLN A 1059 -35.61 4.86 -20.84
N THR A 1060 -34.46 5.40 -20.42
CA THR A 1060 -34.35 6.77 -19.89
C THR A 1060 -34.64 7.88 -20.93
N LEU A 1061 -34.72 7.54 -22.21
CA LEU A 1061 -34.91 8.49 -23.31
C LEU A 1061 -36.38 8.64 -23.76
N LYS A 1062 -37.33 7.85 -23.21
CA LYS A 1062 -38.75 7.91 -23.62
C LYS A 1062 -39.50 9.13 -23.05
N PRO A 1063 -40.43 9.77 -23.80
CA PRO A 1063 -41.02 11.05 -23.40
C PRO A 1063 -42.05 11.05 -22.25
N ASP A 1064 -42.60 9.91 -21.80
CA ASP A 1064 -43.79 9.89 -20.92
C ASP A 1064 -43.71 8.95 -19.69
N VAL A 1065 -42.54 8.81 -19.07
CA VAL A 1065 -42.47 8.18 -17.73
C VAL A 1065 -42.23 9.29 -16.70
N PRO A 1066 -43.12 9.50 -15.71
CA PRO A 1066 -42.81 10.37 -14.60
C PRO A 1066 -41.55 9.84 -13.91
N VAL A 1067 -40.52 10.68 -13.83
CA VAL A 1067 -39.29 10.36 -13.10
C VAL A 1067 -39.63 10.38 -11.62
N ASP A 1068 -40.13 9.25 -11.13
CA ASP A 1068 -40.04 8.92 -9.72
C ASP A 1068 -38.64 8.37 -9.49
N MET A 1069 -37.75 9.16 -8.91
CA MET A 1069 -36.48 8.67 -8.36
C MET A 1069 -36.80 7.95 -7.04
N GLY A 1070 -37.52 6.84 -7.14
CA GLY A 1070 -37.61 5.82 -6.10
C GLY A 1070 -36.54 4.74 -6.35
N PRO A 1071 -36.00 4.10 -5.30
CA PRO A 1071 -35.02 3.02 -5.47
C PRO A 1071 -35.69 1.86 -6.22
N PRO A 1072 -34.95 1.09 -7.05
CA PRO A 1072 -35.55 0.02 -7.85
C PRO A 1072 -36.13 -1.07 -6.93
N LEU A 1073 -37.46 -1.15 -6.89
CA LEU A 1073 -38.22 -2.19 -6.21
C LEU A 1073 -38.30 -3.47 -7.06
N GLY A 1074 -38.23 -4.61 -6.36
CA GLY A 1074 -38.13 -5.94 -6.92
C GLY A 1074 -39.37 -6.48 -7.63
N VAL A 1075 -39.12 -7.51 -8.43
CA VAL A 1075 -40.08 -8.51 -8.93
C VAL A 1075 -39.67 -9.80 -8.22
N GLY A 1076 -40.47 -10.39 -7.33
CA GLY A 1076 -41.77 -10.98 -7.61
C GLY A 1076 -41.58 -12.48 -7.82
N MET A 1077 -41.69 -13.25 -6.73
CA MET A 1077 -41.70 -14.72 -6.76
C MET A 1077 -42.88 -15.21 -7.59
N ASP A 1078 -42.63 -16.11 -8.54
CA ASP A 1078 -43.63 -17.03 -9.06
C ASP A 1078 -43.15 -18.48 -8.88
N GLN A 1079 -44.06 -19.30 -8.37
CA GLN A 1079 -43.85 -20.68 -7.90
C GLN A 1079 -43.99 -21.72 -9.03
N SER A 1080 -43.40 -22.90 -8.80
CA SER A 1080 -43.55 -24.21 -9.50
C SER A 1080 -42.77 -24.34 -10.83
N VAL A 1081 -41.99 -25.39 -11.12
CA VAL A 1081 -42.28 -26.85 -11.09
C VAL A 1081 -40.98 -27.70 -11.06
N ASP A 1082 -41.02 -28.80 -10.29
CA ASP A 1082 -40.29 -30.09 -10.30
C ASP A 1082 -38.75 -30.25 -10.28
N ALA A 1083 -38.28 -30.67 -9.10
CA ALA A 1083 -37.61 -31.94 -8.76
C ALA A 1083 -36.57 -32.59 -9.71
N GLY A 1084 -35.33 -32.66 -9.20
CA GLY A 1084 -34.54 -33.90 -9.21
C GLY A 1084 -33.12 -33.81 -9.76
N ILE A 1085 -32.14 -33.80 -8.86
CA ILE A 1085 -30.92 -34.65 -8.81
C ILE A 1085 -29.74 -33.85 -8.21
N SER A 1086 -29.12 -34.50 -7.24
CA SER A 1086 -28.07 -34.06 -6.33
C SER A 1086 -26.69 -33.88 -6.99
N GLY A 1087 -25.95 -32.88 -6.47
CA GLY A 1087 -24.51 -32.99 -6.24
C GLY A 1087 -23.63 -32.23 -7.25
N VAL A 1088 -22.83 -31.31 -6.70
CA VAL A 1088 -21.75 -30.56 -7.37
C VAL A 1088 -22.23 -29.40 -8.23
N ASP A 1089 -22.47 -28.23 -7.62
CA ASP A 1089 -22.29 -26.91 -8.23
C ASP A 1089 -22.60 -25.83 -7.18
N ASN A 1090 -21.60 -25.07 -6.76
CA ASN A 1090 -21.76 -23.76 -6.11
C ASN A 1090 -20.38 -23.09 -6.02
N PHE A 1091 -19.90 -22.55 -7.15
CA PHE A 1091 -18.75 -21.64 -7.18
C PHE A 1091 -18.90 -20.53 -8.24
N PHE A 1092 -20.13 -20.13 -8.57
CA PHE A 1092 -20.40 -18.86 -9.27
C PHE A 1092 -21.79 -18.38 -8.87
N PRO A 1093 -21.95 -17.34 -8.02
CA PRO A 1093 -23.21 -16.61 -8.02
C PRO A 1093 -23.34 -15.93 -9.38
N ASP A 1094 -24.52 -16.02 -9.98
CA ASP A 1094 -24.88 -15.30 -11.21
C ASP A 1094 -24.46 -13.83 -11.09
N LEU A 1095 -23.43 -13.43 -11.84
CA LEU A 1095 -22.99 -12.05 -11.95
C LEU A 1095 -24.06 -11.28 -12.74
N PRO A 1096 -24.78 -10.30 -12.15
CA PRO A 1096 -25.55 -9.37 -12.95
C PRO A 1096 -24.57 -8.55 -13.78
N GLY A 1097 -24.92 -8.25 -15.04
CA GLY A 1097 -24.14 -7.36 -15.94
C GLY A 1097 -23.96 -5.91 -15.43
N ASP A 1098 -24.30 -5.64 -14.17
CA ASP A 1098 -24.24 -4.34 -13.50
C ASP A 1098 -22.82 -4.00 -13.00
N PHE A 1099 -21.91 -4.97 -12.93
CA PHE A 1099 -20.52 -4.74 -12.52
C PHE A 1099 -19.71 -3.87 -13.51
N PHE A 1100 -20.12 -3.79 -14.78
CA PHE A 1100 -19.46 -2.94 -15.78
C PHE A 1100 -19.91 -1.48 -15.75
N PHE A 1101 -21.07 -1.18 -15.14
CA PHE A 1101 -21.64 0.17 -15.11
C PHE A 1101 -21.47 0.88 -13.76
N ASN A 1102 -20.91 0.22 -12.74
CA ASN A 1102 -20.68 0.77 -11.40
C ASN A 1102 -19.36 1.53 -11.22
N TYR A 1103 -18.68 1.90 -12.31
CA TYR A 1103 -17.58 2.87 -12.24
C TYR A 1103 -17.97 4.18 -12.89
N ASP A 1104 -17.76 5.23 -12.11
CA ASP A 1104 -18.14 6.58 -12.41
C ASP A 1104 -17.38 7.12 -13.64
N MET A 1105 -17.95 6.90 -14.83
CA MET A 1105 -17.66 7.70 -16.03
C MET A 1105 -18.56 8.95 -16.04
N SER A 1106 -18.83 9.56 -14.88
CA SER A 1106 -19.36 10.92 -14.80
C SER A 1106 -18.35 11.86 -15.46
N PHE A 1107 -18.76 12.52 -16.53
CA PHE A 1107 -19.00 13.95 -16.41
C PHE A 1107 -19.65 14.26 -15.07
N GLU A 1108 -18.84 14.58 -14.05
CA GLU A 1108 -19.32 15.03 -12.74
C GLU A 1108 -20.35 16.13 -12.96
N MET A 1109 -21.63 15.75 -12.90
CA MET A 1109 -22.74 16.66 -12.66
C MET A 1109 -23.15 16.38 -11.23
N PRO A 1110 -23.06 17.37 -10.33
CA PRO A 1110 -23.43 17.16 -8.94
C PRO A 1110 -24.90 16.72 -8.85
N ALA A 1111 -25.13 15.56 -8.24
CA ALA A 1111 -26.44 15.11 -7.83
C ALA A 1111 -26.88 15.92 -6.60
N THR A 1112 -28.14 16.37 -6.64
CA THR A 1112 -28.87 17.06 -5.58
C THR A 1112 -29.17 16.13 -4.42
#